data_AF-A0A7W2PL64-F1
#
_entry.id   AF-A0A7W2PL64-F1
#
_cell.length_a   1.000
_cell.length_b   1.000
_cell.length_c   1.000
_cell.angle_alpha   90.00
_cell.angle_beta   90.00
_cell.angle_gamma   90.00
#
_symmetry.space_group_name_H-M   'P 1'
#
loop_
_entity.id
_entity.type
_entity.pdbx_description
1 polymer ?
#
loop_
_entity_poly.entity_id
_entity_poly.type
_entity_poly.pdbx_seq_one_letter_code
_entity_poly.pdbx_strand_id
1 'polypeptide(L)'
;MMKINIKSVTPKNRLLTSLVILLAACGDNYTSEQETNPQPWEGNGSGIIVVEPEPVPDGPTSGSFENFMIQSKATTDYCIADKGDTLILAKCDAQSDEQRWTFNAEDGSIKNVSTEMCMQSAGAKDGATLSPEFCNLSLEQTWSFANSIISQEGFAFDVNMQELSFILWTQHGNANQQWIITDKLFVSEEVDSEKLFTEQLLISQGKPDLCLGISNDDDVVMNSCDKSKNEQLWSYTKNGSLINKSNGFCIAQDVGSLKVTSCDASSEQRWDFEGDNFSQAGVSFDVNLTNSTVILWSTHGDANQRWLIVSHAEKFISEYTGGEVQYPINKKDALKNKIEIAKGVLNRITPLSEALPYPRNIIDFPGVVGANEPKISKNITLDRNFYEPTHLGWQQRKHWQSTGLYAAAGDIISVNVKSADPAVIENLSVIINLHTDILNLGVGNAEFNLERFSNVHLNIPLKAGFNELRSQYGGLVVIDSGALPIDAIVDIEIGNVVQAPYYILGETTDQQWQAMQDLDVPWGTMETDNVSLTMSKADMAKVNQPAALMSAYKSGRDDIHDLSGFDSEATSGPHRAPSLRTRIVDDVQISYGFAHAGYPIMASPGWNSYAIQNSSDGHWGTWHEIGHNYQQKCFWMVYGGEVTTNLFPLYFQSKNNITSRLSLEKRYSSAINKIAAAGGSLANFHDLSDPFDRLIFLIQIKDAFEGTGENQGWDIFRQLHRKFRALDTNAQDAVCQSDQASYDKSFEFLSEISGHNLTEHFTVWGVPVSSASLARVAAMELPMPSINISAINKEQ
;
A
#
# COMPACT_ATOMS: atom_id res chain seq x y z
N MET A 1 13.63 -25.68 18.04
CA MET A 1 12.54 -25.86 19.03
C MET A 1 12.87 -25.11 20.32
N MET A 2 12.20 -23.99 20.56
CA MET A 2 11.98 -23.40 21.88
C MET A 2 10.50 -22.98 21.87
N LYS A 3 9.69 -23.61 22.73
CA LYS A 3 8.22 -23.45 22.73
C LYS A 3 7.84 -22.12 23.37
N ILE A 4 7.15 -21.25 22.65
CA ILE A 4 6.39 -20.14 23.24
C ILE A 4 4.91 -20.54 23.23
N ASN A 5 4.29 -20.46 24.40
CA ASN A 5 2.95 -20.91 24.69
C ASN A 5 2.03 -19.66 24.70
N ILE A 6 1.12 -19.52 23.73
CA ILE A 6 0.15 -18.41 23.71
C ILE A 6 -1.22 -18.98 24.06
N LYS A 7 -1.76 -18.58 25.22
CA LYS A 7 -3.13 -18.83 25.63
C LYS A 7 -4.04 -17.71 25.10
N SER A 8 -5.10 -18.13 24.40
CA SER A 8 -6.44 -17.53 24.26
C SER A 8 -6.60 -16.00 24.15
N VAL A 9 -7.04 -15.53 22.98
CA VAL A 9 -7.77 -14.26 22.80
C VAL A 9 -9.07 -14.53 22.02
N THR A 10 -10.18 -14.00 22.52
CA THR A 10 -11.56 -14.10 22.00
C THR A 10 -11.82 -13.18 20.80
N PRO A 11 -12.90 -13.39 20.02
CA PRO A 11 -12.99 -12.92 18.63
C PRO A 11 -13.66 -11.54 18.53
N LYS A 12 -12.91 -10.52 18.13
CA LYS A 12 -13.39 -9.32 17.41
C LYS A 12 -12.17 -8.54 16.90
N ASN A 13 -11.82 -8.81 15.64
CA ASN A 13 -11.05 -7.99 14.68
C ASN A 13 -10.42 -8.92 13.64
N ARG A 14 -11.20 -9.32 12.64
CA ARG A 14 -10.70 -9.94 11.40
C ARG A 14 -10.81 -8.90 10.29
N LEU A 15 -9.74 -8.13 10.11
CA LEU A 15 -9.42 -7.35 8.92
C LEU A 15 -7.97 -6.84 9.03
N LEU A 16 -7.03 -7.73 9.36
CA LEU A 16 -5.58 -7.42 9.36
C LEU A 16 -4.72 -8.71 9.44
N THR A 17 -5.08 -9.74 8.66
CA THR A 17 -4.32 -11.01 8.64
C THR A 17 -4.03 -11.51 7.23
N SER A 18 -3.93 -10.60 6.26
CA SER A 18 -3.52 -10.94 4.87
C SER A 18 -2.19 -10.29 4.45
N LEU A 19 -1.41 -9.73 5.37
CA LEU A 19 -0.15 -9.03 5.05
C LEU A 19 1.11 -9.61 5.72
N VAL A 20 1.02 -10.72 6.46
CA VAL A 20 2.17 -11.30 7.21
C VAL A 20 2.53 -12.73 6.78
N ILE A 21 1.90 -13.28 5.74
CA ILE A 21 2.29 -14.56 5.14
C ILE A 21 2.81 -14.30 3.71
N LEU A 22 3.92 -13.58 3.64
CA LEU A 22 4.73 -13.38 2.42
C LEU A 22 6.20 -13.79 2.65
N LEU A 23 6.50 -14.44 3.79
CA LEU A 23 7.84 -14.50 4.38
C LEU A 23 8.43 -15.91 4.61
N ALA A 24 7.88 -16.98 4.04
CA ALA A 24 8.42 -18.32 4.31
C ALA A 24 8.32 -19.30 3.13
N ALA A 25 8.78 -18.91 1.94
CA ALA A 25 9.04 -19.87 0.85
C ALA A 25 10.11 -19.39 -0.13
N CYS A 26 11.16 -18.72 0.34
CA CYS A 26 12.38 -18.48 -0.44
C CYS A 26 13.57 -18.45 0.51
N GLY A 27 14.34 -19.52 0.53
CA GLY A 27 15.53 -19.64 1.35
C GLY A 27 16.13 -21.02 1.19
N ASP A 28 16.73 -21.29 0.03
CA ASP A 28 17.65 -22.42 -0.10
C ASP A 28 19.10 -21.95 0.07
N ASN A 29 19.76 -22.65 0.97
CA ASN A 29 21.08 -22.42 1.50
C ASN A 29 22.16 -22.62 0.45
N TYR A 30 22.99 -21.60 0.25
CA TYR A 30 24.38 -21.76 -0.14
C TYR A 30 25.25 -21.20 0.98
N THR A 31 25.89 -22.08 1.75
CA THR A 31 27.15 -21.71 2.42
C THR A 31 28.11 -22.88 2.37
N SER A 32 29.30 -22.55 1.89
CA SER A 32 30.50 -23.35 1.77
C SER A 32 31.07 -23.77 3.11
N GLU A 33 31.69 -24.95 3.13
CA GLU A 33 32.55 -25.48 4.19
C GLU A 33 33.65 -24.48 4.58
N GLN A 34 33.85 -24.28 5.89
CA GLN A 34 35.18 -24.33 6.51
C GLN A 34 35.09 -24.49 8.03
N GLU A 35 35.77 -25.52 8.51
CA GLU A 35 35.95 -25.90 9.90
C GLU A 35 36.73 -24.84 10.70
N THR A 36 36.44 -24.69 12.00
CA THR A 36 37.38 -25.08 13.07
C THR A 36 36.79 -24.85 14.48
N ASN A 37 36.67 -25.99 15.16
CA ASN A 37 36.90 -26.32 16.59
C ASN A 37 36.31 -25.50 17.78
N PRO A 38 35.78 -26.20 18.82
CA PRO A 38 35.07 -25.62 19.97
C PRO A 38 35.85 -25.68 21.31
N GLN A 39 35.22 -25.09 22.35
CA GLN A 39 35.35 -25.28 23.83
C GLN A 39 36.13 -24.19 24.61
N PRO A 40 35.89 -24.00 25.94
CA PRO A 40 34.62 -23.77 26.68
C PRO A 40 34.78 -22.74 27.85
N TRP A 41 33.82 -22.72 28.80
CA TRP A 41 33.79 -22.06 30.14
C TRP A 41 33.34 -20.59 30.19
N GLU A 42 32.62 -20.08 31.20
CA GLU A 42 31.84 -20.60 32.33
C GLU A 42 31.16 -19.38 33.01
N GLY A 43 30.05 -19.60 33.72
CA GLY A 43 29.85 -18.95 35.02
C GLY A 43 29.01 -17.66 35.13
N ASN A 44 27.80 -17.88 35.67
CA ASN A 44 27.14 -17.11 36.75
C ASN A 44 26.55 -15.71 36.51
N GLY A 45 25.32 -15.55 37.00
CA GLY A 45 24.88 -14.29 37.60
C GLY A 45 23.41 -13.93 37.35
N SER A 46 22.49 -14.66 37.98
CA SER A 46 21.12 -14.20 38.21
C SER A 46 21.12 -12.88 38.99
N GLY A 47 20.79 -11.77 38.34
CA GLY A 47 20.55 -10.47 38.94
C GLY A 47 19.18 -9.94 38.50
N ILE A 48 18.20 -10.03 39.40
CA ILE A 48 16.90 -9.37 39.31
C ILE A 48 17.17 -7.86 39.41
N ILE A 49 16.95 -7.11 38.34
CA ILE A 49 16.86 -5.65 38.43
C ILE A 49 15.43 -5.33 38.84
N VAL A 50 15.26 -5.11 40.13
CA VAL A 50 14.13 -4.37 40.69
C VAL A 50 14.34 -2.92 40.26
N VAL A 51 13.53 -2.43 39.32
CA VAL A 51 13.42 -0.99 39.11
C VAL A 51 12.50 -0.50 40.21
N GLU A 52 13.11 0.03 41.28
CA GLU A 52 12.42 0.85 42.27
C GLU A 52 11.84 2.08 41.55
N PRO A 53 10.60 2.49 41.85
CA PRO A 53 10.08 3.73 41.30
C PRO A 53 10.94 4.90 41.81
N GLU A 54 11.41 5.71 40.87
CA GLU A 54 12.09 6.97 41.16
C GLU A 54 11.22 7.86 42.07
N PRO A 55 11.85 8.66 42.95
CA PRO A 55 11.15 9.39 43.99
C PRO A 55 10.14 10.39 43.41
N VAL A 56 8.92 10.34 43.96
CA VAL A 56 7.86 11.33 43.77
C VAL A 56 8.42 12.72 44.10
N PRO A 57 8.41 13.69 43.18
CA PRO A 57 8.69 15.08 43.51
C PRO A 57 7.53 15.63 44.37
N ASP A 58 7.89 16.09 45.56
CA ASP A 58 7.19 17.01 46.48
C ASP A 58 5.70 17.34 46.22
N GLY A 59 4.83 16.77 47.06
CA GLY A 59 3.68 17.41 47.72
C GLY A 59 2.47 17.90 46.89
N PRO A 60 1.26 17.98 47.50
CA PRO A 60 0.18 18.76 46.93
C PRO A 60 0.63 20.23 46.83
N THR A 61 0.33 20.89 45.72
CA THR A 61 0.53 22.33 45.56
C THR A 61 -0.13 23.06 46.73
N SER A 62 0.68 23.53 47.68
CA SER A 62 0.23 24.33 48.82
C SER A 62 -0.08 25.75 48.33
N GLY A 63 -1.31 25.96 47.90
CA GLY A 63 -1.80 27.29 47.55
C GLY A 63 -3.31 27.28 47.36
N SER A 64 -4.01 28.12 48.10
CA SER A 64 -5.39 28.46 47.79
C SER A 64 -5.42 29.28 46.48
N PHE A 65 -6.38 28.99 45.61
CA PHE A 65 -6.59 29.71 44.35
C PHE A 65 -7.87 30.55 44.49
N GLU A 66 -7.86 31.78 44.00
CA GLU A 66 -9.05 32.64 43.98
C GLU A 66 -9.33 33.10 42.55
N ASN A 67 -10.62 33.31 42.22
CA ASN A 67 -11.07 33.86 40.93
C ASN A 67 -10.58 33.09 39.69
N PHE A 68 -10.63 31.75 39.72
CA PHE A 68 -10.30 30.91 38.57
C PHE A 68 -11.54 30.25 37.95
N MET A 69 -11.42 29.80 36.71
CA MET A 69 -12.37 28.92 36.04
C MET A 69 -11.84 27.49 36.00
N ILE A 70 -12.74 26.51 35.99
CA ILE A 70 -12.44 25.09 35.84
C ILE A 70 -12.87 24.66 34.43
N GLN A 71 -11.91 24.61 33.50
CA GLN A 71 -12.12 24.30 32.08
C GLN A 71 -11.85 22.82 31.79
N SER A 72 -12.71 22.18 31.01
CA SER A 72 -12.56 20.76 30.62
C SER A 72 -11.43 20.58 29.58
N LYS A 73 -10.52 19.61 29.76
CA LYS A 73 -9.56 19.25 28.70
C LYS A 73 -10.17 18.43 27.57
N ALA A 74 -11.27 17.71 27.82
CA ALA A 74 -11.96 16.94 26.79
C ALA A 74 -12.85 17.82 25.89
N THR A 75 -13.30 18.96 26.40
CA THR A 75 -14.17 19.93 25.73
C THR A 75 -13.71 21.34 26.10
N THR A 76 -12.61 21.78 25.50
CA THR A 76 -11.90 23.01 25.91
C THR A 76 -12.74 24.28 25.86
N ASP A 77 -13.87 24.31 25.17
CA ASP A 77 -14.75 25.48 25.16
C ASP A 77 -15.68 25.57 26.38
N TYR A 78 -15.69 24.58 27.28
CA TYR A 78 -16.64 24.47 28.39
C TYR A 78 -15.96 24.55 29.77
N CYS A 79 -16.58 25.32 30.65
CA CYS A 79 -16.21 25.57 32.03
C CYS A 79 -17.35 25.17 32.97
N ILE A 80 -17.02 24.79 34.21
CA ILE A 80 -18.02 24.53 35.25
C ILE A 80 -18.64 25.86 35.70
N ALA A 81 -19.96 25.95 35.63
CA ALA A 81 -20.74 27.10 36.05
C ALA A 81 -21.74 26.72 37.16
N ASP A 82 -21.88 27.59 38.15
CA ASP A 82 -22.91 27.52 39.19
C ASP A 82 -24.15 28.32 38.78
N LYS A 83 -25.31 27.66 38.68
CA LYS A 83 -26.60 28.30 38.37
C LYS A 83 -27.48 28.52 39.61
N GLY A 84 -26.95 28.28 40.80
CA GLY A 84 -27.60 28.51 42.10
C GLY A 84 -28.38 27.31 42.64
N ASP A 85 -28.92 26.45 41.77
CA ASP A 85 -29.59 25.18 42.13
C ASP A 85 -28.87 23.95 41.56
N THR A 86 -28.03 24.14 40.55
CA THR A 86 -27.30 23.08 39.87
C THR A 86 -25.97 23.59 39.35
N LEU A 87 -25.05 22.66 39.12
CA LEU A 87 -23.82 22.95 38.41
C LEU A 87 -23.91 22.38 37.00
N ILE A 88 -23.45 23.15 36.01
CA ILE A 88 -23.47 22.75 34.60
C ILE A 88 -22.11 22.96 33.93
N LEU A 89 -21.91 22.27 32.80
CA LEU A 89 -20.91 22.69 31.81
C LEU A 89 -21.53 23.77 30.91
N ALA A 90 -20.96 24.97 30.94
CA ALA A 90 -21.35 26.08 30.08
C ALA A 90 -20.14 26.56 29.27
N LYS A 91 -20.37 27.23 28.13
CA LYS A 91 -19.25 27.84 27.39
C LYS A 91 -18.46 28.76 28.31
N CYS A 92 -17.14 28.66 28.28
CA CYS A 92 -16.28 29.46 29.14
C CYS A 92 -16.50 30.96 28.89
N ASP A 93 -16.66 31.72 29.98
CA ASP A 93 -16.84 33.17 30.01
C ASP A 93 -16.18 33.74 31.28
N ALA A 94 -14.99 34.35 31.18
CA ALA A 94 -14.25 34.92 32.32
C ALA A 94 -14.92 36.18 32.89
N GLN A 95 -15.94 36.73 32.23
CA GLN A 95 -16.75 37.80 32.81
C GLN A 95 -17.91 37.24 33.63
N SER A 96 -18.17 35.92 33.59
CA SER A 96 -19.24 35.28 34.33
C SER A 96 -18.78 34.92 35.75
N ASP A 97 -19.34 35.62 36.76
CA ASP A 97 -19.12 35.28 38.17
C ASP A 97 -19.59 33.87 38.53
N GLU A 98 -20.59 33.34 37.80
CA GLU A 98 -21.09 31.97 37.93
C GLU A 98 -20.01 30.92 37.60
N GLN A 99 -19.00 31.27 36.80
CA GLN A 99 -17.89 30.39 36.44
C GLN A 99 -16.61 30.64 37.23
N ARG A 100 -16.64 31.58 38.19
CA ARG A 100 -15.49 31.92 39.02
C ARG A 100 -15.55 31.15 40.34
N TRP A 101 -14.43 30.50 40.65
CA TRP A 101 -14.28 29.61 41.79
C TRP A 101 -13.08 30.04 42.65
N THR A 102 -13.16 29.64 43.92
CA THR A 102 -12.10 29.76 44.92
C THR A 102 -11.85 28.37 45.50
N PHE A 103 -10.60 27.95 45.59
CA PHE A 103 -10.17 26.68 46.17
C PHE A 103 -9.35 26.99 47.42
N ASN A 104 -9.78 26.48 48.56
CA ASN A 104 -9.03 26.60 49.80
C ASN A 104 -8.22 25.32 50.03
N ALA A 105 -6.89 25.43 49.99
CA ALA A 105 -6.00 24.27 50.15
C ALA A 105 -5.96 23.74 51.59
N GLU A 106 -6.41 24.50 52.60
CA GLU A 106 -6.42 24.06 54.00
C GLU A 106 -7.59 23.12 54.32
N ASP A 107 -8.76 23.34 53.72
CA ASP A 107 -9.98 22.56 53.96
C ASP A 107 -10.51 21.82 52.73
N GLY A 108 -9.89 22.01 51.56
CA GLY A 108 -10.24 21.38 50.29
C GLY A 108 -11.52 21.91 49.64
N SER A 109 -12.12 22.99 50.16
CA SER A 109 -13.37 23.51 49.63
C SER A 109 -13.18 24.20 48.26
N ILE A 110 -14.09 23.91 47.32
CA ILE A 110 -14.24 24.65 46.06
C ILE A 110 -15.53 25.48 46.18
N LYS A 111 -15.40 26.80 46.23
CA LYS A 111 -16.49 27.74 46.49
C LYS A 111 -16.71 28.67 45.29
N ASN A 112 -17.96 28.87 44.87
CA ASN A 112 -18.28 29.78 43.78
C ASN A 112 -18.25 31.25 44.26
N VAL A 113 -17.77 32.16 43.41
CA VAL A 113 -17.64 33.60 43.71
C VAL A 113 -18.99 34.33 43.64
N SER A 114 -19.93 33.89 42.79
CA SER A 114 -21.24 34.52 42.67
C SER A 114 -22.21 34.10 43.77
N THR A 115 -22.29 32.79 44.04
CA THR A 115 -23.31 32.22 44.94
C THR A 115 -22.80 32.07 46.38
N GLU A 116 -21.48 32.12 46.57
CA GLU A 116 -20.80 31.80 47.83
C GLU A 116 -21.07 30.37 48.34
N MET A 117 -21.55 29.47 47.46
CA MET A 117 -21.84 28.07 47.77
C MET A 117 -20.64 27.18 47.47
N CYS A 118 -20.51 26.07 48.20
CA CYS A 118 -19.46 25.07 48.02
C CYS A 118 -19.94 23.95 47.10
N MET A 119 -19.04 23.44 46.27
CA MET A 119 -19.30 22.29 45.42
C MET A 119 -19.38 21.03 46.27
N GLN A 120 -20.55 20.39 46.28
CA GLN A 120 -20.82 19.16 47.02
C GLN A 120 -21.15 18.01 46.07
N SER A 121 -20.61 16.84 46.38
CA SER A 121 -20.97 15.59 45.72
C SER A 121 -22.18 14.90 46.37
N ALA A 122 -22.95 14.16 45.58
CA ALA A 122 -23.95 13.22 46.09
C ALA A 122 -23.32 11.87 46.55
N GLY A 123 -22.18 11.94 47.25
CA GLY A 123 -21.35 10.83 47.73
C GLY A 123 -20.26 10.37 46.76
N ALA A 124 -19.29 9.60 47.26
CA ALA A 124 -18.16 9.06 46.48
C ALA A 124 -18.52 7.74 45.78
N LYS A 125 -19.15 7.83 44.59
CA LYS A 125 -19.51 6.70 43.74
C LYS A 125 -19.61 7.10 42.27
N ASP A 126 -19.49 6.12 41.38
CA ASP A 126 -19.70 6.32 39.94
C ASP A 126 -21.09 6.89 39.65
N GLY A 127 -21.13 7.96 38.86
CA GLY A 127 -22.36 8.63 38.44
C GLY A 127 -22.98 9.56 39.49
N ALA A 128 -22.27 9.84 40.60
CA ALA A 128 -22.75 10.85 41.55
C ALA A 128 -22.77 12.25 40.90
N THR A 129 -23.85 12.98 41.10
CA THR A 129 -23.98 14.38 40.64
C THR A 129 -23.29 15.34 41.59
N LEU A 130 -22.92 16.50 41.06
CA LEU A 130 -22.34 17.61 41.82
C LEU A 130 -23.36 18.76 41.88
N SER A 131 -23.53 19.36 43.05
CA SER A 131 -24.47 20.46 43.29
C SER A 131 -23.85 21.56 44.14
N PRO A 132 -24.30 22.82 44.00
CA PRO A 132 -23.90 23.87 44.92
C PRO A 132 -24.65 23.67 46.25
N GLU A 133 -23.95 23.68 47.37
CA GLU A 133 -24.54 23.57 48.72
C GLU A 133 -23.93 24.60 49.69
N PHE A 134 -24.61 24.84 50.82
CA PHE A 134 -24.02 25.67 51.87
C PHE A 134 -22.72 25.04 52.38
N CYS A 135 -21.65 25.84 52.44
CA CYS A 135 -20.34 25.40 52.91
C CYS A 135 -20.42 24.92 54.37
N ASN A 136 -20.24 23.62 54.57
CA ASN A 136 -20.23 22.96 55.88
C ASN A 136 -18.95 22.15 56.13
N LEU A 137 -18.06 22.09 55.12
CA LEU A 137 -16.77 21.38 55.16
C LEU A 137 -16.92 19.89 55.50
N SER A 138 -18.03 19.26 55.05
CA SER A 138 -18.18 17.82 55.10
C SER A 138 -17.22 17.14 54.11
N LEU A 139 -17.03 15.83 54.25
CA LEU A 139 -16.16 15.05 53.36
C LEU A 139 -16.61 15.16 51.89
N GLU A 140 -17.92 15.32 51.65
CA GLU A 140 -18.50 15.49 50.32
C GLU A 140 -18.21 16.86 49.66
N GLN A 141 -17.64 17.80 50.42
CA GLN A 141 -17.20 19.14 49.97
C GLN A 141 -15.67 19.30 49.98
N THR A 142 -14.91 18.25 50.34
CA THR A 142 -13.45 18.28 50.46
C THR A 142 -12.79 17.68 49.22
N TRP A 143 -12.22 18.55 48.38
CA TRP A 143 -11.61 18.19 47.10
C TRP A 143 -10.09 18.28 47.15
N SER A 144 -9.44 17.41 46.38
CA SER A 144 -8.02 17.49 46.09
C SER A 144 -7.81 17.85 44.62
N PHE A 145 -6.78 18.65 44.34
CA PHE A 145 -6.37 18.96 42.99
C PHE A 145 -4.91 18.57 42.78
N ALA A 146 -4.66 17.59 41.93
CA ALA A 146 -3.31 17.13 41.58
C ALA A 146 -3.30 16.60 40.15
N ASN A 147 -2.22 16.88 39.40
CA ASN A 147 -2.02 16.39 38.02
C ASN A 147 -3.21 16.68 37.08
N SER A 148 -3.78 17.89 37.15
CA SER A 148 -4.98 18.30 36.40
C SER A 148 -6.25 17.50 36.75
N ILE A 149 -6.30 16.76 37.86
CA ILE A 149 -7.47 16.00 38.27
C ILE A 149 -8.03 16.62 39.56
N ILE A 150 -9.32 16.92 39.57
CA ILE A 150 -10.07 17.27 40.78
C ILE A 150 -10.74 15.99 41.29
N SER A 151 -10.40 15.54 42.49
CA SER A 151 -10.87 14.26 43.03
C SER A 151 -11.10 14.27 44.54
N GLN A 152 -11.96 13.34 44.96
CA GLN A 152 -12.19 12.98 46.37
C GLN A 152 -12.34 11.45 46.47
N GLU A 153 -11.81 10.84 47.52
CA GLU A 153 -12.01 9.41 47.83
C GLU A 153 -11.82 8.40 46.66
N GLY A 154 -10.91 8.69 45.71
CA GLY A 154 -10.63 7.83 44.55
C GLY A 154 -11.53 8.03 43.32
N PHE A 155 -12.42 9.02 43.37
CA PHE A 155 -13.27 9.42 42.26
C PHE A 155 -12.94 10.85 41.82
N ALA A 156 -13.00 11.09 40.51
CA ALA A 156 -12.66 12.37 39.88
C ALA A 156 -13.86 13.01 39.20
N PHE A 157 -13.81 14.32 39.02
CA PHE A 157 -14.71 15.01 38.11
C PHE A 157 -14.53 14.46 36.70
N ASP A 158 -15.61 14.02 36.09
CA ASP A 158 -15.65 13.35 34.80
C ASP A 158 -16.73 13.97 33.90
N VAL A 159 -16.37 14.27 32.66
CA VAL A 159 -17.30 14.75 31.63
C VAL A 159 -17.92 13.55 30.92
N ASN A 160 -19.24 13.38 31.10
CA ASN A 160 -20.02 12.48 30.26
C ASN A 160 -20.19 13.11 28.87
N MET A 161 -19.33 12.71 27.94
CA MET A 161 -19.27 13.24 26.57
C MET A 161 -20.55 13.01 25.75
N GLN A 162 -21.43 12.08 26.14
CA GLN A 162 -22.69 11.83 25.43
C GLN A 162 -23.80 12.80 25.85
N GLU A 163 -23.84 13.18 27.12
CA GLU A 163 -24.90 14.02 27.69
C GLU A 163 -24.45 15.46 27.95
N LEU A 164 -23.15 15.75 27.80
CA LEU A 164 -22.51 17.01 28.21
C LEU A 164 -22.81 17.39 29.67
N SER A 165 -23.02 16.38 30.50
CA SER A 165 -23.12 16.50 31.96
C SER A 165 -21.75 16.21 32.57
N PHE A 166 -21.48 16.77 33.75
CA PHE A 166 -20.31 16.40 34.53
C PHE A 166 -20.74 15.69 35.81
N ILE A 167 -20.05 14.60 36.11
CA ILE A 167 -20.38 13.64 37.16
C ILE A 167 -19.10 13.29 37.93
N LEU A 168 -19.25 12.55 39.03
CA LEU A 168 -18.14 11.89 39.68
C LEU A 168 -17.97 10.47 39.11
N TRP A 169 -16.74 10.10 38.79
CA TRP A 169 -16.43 8.76 38.27
C TRP A 169 -15.10 8.22 38.78
N THR A 170 -14.96 6.90 38.81
CA THR A 170 -13.73 6.22 39.24
C THR A 170 -12.54 6.79 38.47
N GLN A 171 -11.50 7.21 39.19
CA GLN A 171 -10.36 7.88 38.61
C GLN A 171 -9.60 6.94 37.65
N HIS A 172 -9.55 7.31 36.37
CA HIS A 172 -8.81 6.62 35.31
C HIS A 172 -7.88 7.55 34.50
N GLY A 173 -7.97 8.87 34.69
CA GLY A 173 -6.98 9.85 34.20
C GLY A 173 -7.02 10.17 32.71
N ASN A 174 -8.05 9.73 31.99
CA ASN A 174 -8.27 10.09 30.58
C ASN A 174 -8.65 11.58 30.46
N ALA A 175 -8.64 12.11 29.23
CA ALA A 175 -8.89 13.54 28.96
C ALA A 175 -10.20 14.07 29.57
N ASN A 176 -11.26 13.25 29.65
CA ASN A 176 -12.55 13.60 30.25
C ASN A 176 -12.52 13.74 31.79
N GLN A 177 -11.42 13.38 32.45
CA GLN A 177 -11.19 13.61 33.88
C GLN A 177 -10.12 14.69 34.15
N GLN A 178 -9.62 15.33 33.11
CA GLN A 178 -8.58 16.34 33.23
C GLN A 178 -9.15 17.75 33.06
N TRP A 179 -8.72 18.64 33.94
CA TRP A 179 -9.22 20.00 34.08
C TRP A 179 -8.08 21.00 34.07
N ILE A 180 -8.33 22.15 33.44
CA ILE A 180 -7.43 23.30 33.42
C ILE A 180 -7.99 24.32 34.40
N ILE A 181 -7.21 24.64 35.43
CA ILE A 181 -7.48 25.78 36.32
C ILE A 181 -6.82 27.00 35.67
N THR A 182 -7.62 28.00 35.31
CA THR A 182 -7.12 29.22 34.65
C THR A 182 -7.82 30.47 35.18
N ASP A 183 -7.05 31.54 35.40
CA ASP A 183 -7.52 32.89 35.72
C ASP A 183 -7.79 33.72 34.45
N LYS A 184 -7.47 33.16 33.27
CA LYS A 184 -7.65 33.77 31.96
C LYS A 184 -8.56 32.90 31.11
N LEU A 185 -9.60 33.50 30.54
CA LEU A 185 -10.20 32.99 29.32
C LEU A 185 -9.08 32.88 28.27
N PHE A 186 -9.02 31.76 27.53
CA PHE A 186 -8.67 31.88 26.12
C PHE A 186 -9.81 32.68 25.47
N VAL A 187 -9.74 34.00 25.65
CA VAL A 187 -10.46 34.96 24.84
C VAL A 187 -10.10 34.59 23.41
N SER A 188 -11.08 34.60 22.51
CA SER A 188 -10.85 34.60 21.08
C SER A 188 -9.65 35.49 20.78
N GLU A 189 -8.48 34.89 20.60
CA GLU A 189 -7.31 35.64 20.18
C GLU A 189 -7.71 36.18 18.81
N GLU A 190 -7.61 37.49 18.64
CA GLU A 190 -7.35 38.04 17.31
C GLU A 190 -6.36 37.09 16.66
N VAL A 191 -6.74 36.50 15.51
CA VAL A 191 -5.94 35.53 14.75
C VAL A 191 -4.48 35.89 14.93
N ASP A 192 -3.72 35.09 15.69
CA ASP A 192 -2.30 35.33 15.83
C ASP A 192 -1.72 35.27 14.41
N SER A 193 -1.45 36.46 13.89
CA SER A 193 -1.07 36.66 12.49
C SER A 193 0.35 36.18 12.23
N GLU A 194 1.06 35.67 13.25
CA GLU A 194 2.35 35.04 13.09
C GLU A 194 2.22 33.76 12.26
N LYS A 195 2.54 33.90 10.97
CA LYS A 195 2.57 32.81 10.00
C LYS A 195 3.87 32.02 10.14
N LEU A 196 3.76 30.71 10.39
CA LEU A 196 4.88 29.78 10.42
C LEU A 196 5.45 29.55 9.01
N PHE A 197 4.59 29.56 8.00
CA PHE A 197 4.99 29.69 6.59
C PHE A 197 3.94 30.46 5.79
N THR A 198 4.38 31.07 4.69
CA THR A 198 3.54 31.92 3.83
C THR A 198 3.58 31.46 2.39
N GLU A 199 2.40 31.40 1.77
CA GLU A 199 2.23 31.16 0.33
C GLU A 199 3.03 29.96 -0.21
N GLN A 200 2.97 28.84 0.49
CA GLN A 200 3.67 27.60 0.15
C GLN A 200 2.72 26.62 -0.55
N LEU A 201 3.27 25.80 -1.44
CA LEU A 201 2.60 24.58 -1.87
C LEU A 201 2.61 23.56 -0.73
N LEU A 202 1.50 22.85 -0.54
CA LEU A 202 1.41 21.68 0.33
C LEU A 202 1.44 20.43 -0.55
N ILE A 203 2.58 19.75 -0.61
CA ILE A 203 2.82 18.68 -1.58
C ILE A 203 2.64 17.33 -0.91
N SER A 204 1.85 16.44 -1.50
CA SER A 204 1.66 15.09 -0.95
C SER A 204 2.95 14.27 -1.05
N GLN A 205 3.40 13.66 0.05
CA GLN A 205 4.51 12.70 -0.03
C GLN A 205 4.08 11.35 -0.65
N GLY A 206 2.79 11.00 -0.56
CA GLY A 206 2.22 9.79 -1.19
C GLY A 206 2.01 9.92 -2.71
N LYS A 207 1.78 11.15 -3.20
CA LYS A 207 1.71 11.50 -4.62
C LYS A 207 2.47 12.82 -4.88
N PRO A 208 3.82 12.77 -5.02
CA PRO A 208 4.68 13.95 -5.13
C PRO A 208 4.40 14.94 -6.27
N ASP A 209 3.58 14.55 -7.25
CA ASP A 209 3.19 15.41 -8.37
C ASP A 209 1.91 16.21 -8.07
N LEU A 210 1.26 15.95 -6.92
CA LEU A 210 -0.01 16.58 -6.52
C LEU A 210 0.13 17.49 -5.29
N CYS A 211 -0.52 18.64 -5.38
CA CYS A 211 -0.58 19.67 -4.37
C CYS A 211 -2.02 19.92 -3.92
N LEU A 212 -2.18 20.26 -2.64
CA LEU A 212 -3.46 20.72 -2.11
C LEU A 212 -3.83 22.08 -2.72
N GLY A 213 -5.07 22.21 -3.16
CA GLY A 213 -5.62 23.49 -3.62
C GLY A 213 -7.12 23.55 -3.47
N ILE A 214 -7.72 24.58 -4.06
CA ILE A 214 -9.17 24.76 -4.13
C ILE A 214 -9.66 24.81 -5.58
N SER A 215 -10.90 24.35 -5.80
CA SER A 215 -11.61 24.49 -7.07
C SER A 215 -12.21 25.90 -7.22
N ASN A 216 -12.84 26.20 -8.35
CA ASN A 216 -13.57 27.45 -8.54
C ASN A 216 -14.81 27.57 -7.65
N ASP A 217 -15.34 26.43 -7.17
CA ASP A 217 -16.49 26.33 -6.27
C ASP A 217 -16.03 26.21 -4.80
N ASP A 218 -14.77 26.53 -4.51
CA ASP A 218 -14.15 26.47 -3.18
C ASP A 218 -14.07 25.05 -2.58
N ASP A 219 -14.17 23.99 -3.39
CA ASP A 219 -13.94 22.63 -2.91
C ASP A 219 -12.44 22.35 -2.75
N VAL A 220 -12.06 21.66 -1.67
CA VAL A 220 -10.67 21.23 -1.46
C VAL A 220 -10.34 20.09 -2.42
N VAL A 221 -9.29 20.26 -3.21
CA VAL A 221 -8.92 19.35 -4.30
C VAL A 221 -7.41 19.09 -4.32
N MET A 222 -7.03 18.01 -5.01
CA MET A 222 -5.63 17.73 -5.36
C MET A 222 -5.42 18.01 -6.84
N ASN A 223 -4.42 18.84 -7.15
CA ASN A 223 -4.09 19.22 -8.53
C ASN A 223 -2.60 19.02 -8.79
N SER A 224 -2.21 18.94 -10.06
CA SER A 224 -0.79 19.04 -10.43
C SER A 224 -0.17 20.30 -9.85
N CYS A 225 0.96 20.15 -9.17
CA CYS A 225 1.63 21.25 -8.49
C CYS A 225 2.05 22.37 -9.46
N ASP A 226 1.63 23.60 -9.20
CA ASP A 226 1.99 24.79 -9.97
C ASP A 226 2.11 26.02 -9.04
N LYS A 227 3.35 26.44 -8.77
CA LYS A 227 3.66 27.59 -7.89
C LYS A 227 3.09 28.93 -8.39
N SER A 228 2.64 29.01 -9.65
CA SER A 228 2.02 30.21 -10.21
C SER A 228 0.52 30.34 -9.88
N LYS A 229 -0.09 29.29 -9.33
CA LYS A 229 -1.52 29.21 -9.03
C LYS A 229 -1.82 29.62 -7.59
N ASN A 230 -2.43 30.78 -7.40
CA ASN A 230 -2.79 31.28 -6.07
C ASN A 230 -3.72 30.31 -5.32
N GLU A 231 -4.57 29.57 -6.03
CA GLU A 231 -5.47 28.56 -5.46
C GLU A 231 -4.75 27.36 -4.82
N GLN A 232 -3.45 27.17 -5.09
CA GLN A 232 -2.62 26.13 -4.48
C GLN A 232 -1.66 26.64 -3.40
N LEU A 233 -1.63 27.95 -3.15
CA LEU A 233 -0.70 28.56 -2.20
C LEU A 233 -1.37 28.75 -0.84
N TRP A 234 -0.76 28.20 0.19
CA TRP A 234 -1.27 28.18 1.56
C TRP A 234 -0.34 28.88 2.53
N SER A 235 -0.91 29.60 3.50
CA SER A 235 -0.20 30.10 4.66
C SER A 235 -0.67 29.37 5.90
N TYR A 236 0.24 29.03 6.81
CA TYR A 236 -0.10 28.38 8.07
C TYR A 236 0.28 29.28 9.24
N THR A 237 -0.67 29.50 10.13
CA THR A 237 -0.51 30.35 11.32
C THR A 237 -0.13 29.52 12.53
N LYS A 238 0.44 30.19 13.54
CA LYS A 238 0.83 29.54 14.80
C LYS A 238 -0.35 28.96 15.58
N ASN A 239 -1.55 29.49 15.39
CA ASN A 239 -2.79 28.98 16.00
C ASN A 239 -3.46 27.84 15.19
N GLY A 240 -2.81 27.32 14.14
CA GLY A 240 -3.26 26.13 13.43
C GLY A 240 -4.11 26.37 12.18
N SER A 241 -4.31 27.62 11.74
CA SER A 241 -5.14 27.93 10.56
C SER A 241 -4.37 27.83 9.25
N LEU A 242 -4.94 27.10 8.28
CA LEU A 242 -4.45 27.01 6.91
C LEU A 242 -5.24 27.91 5.97
N ILE A 243 -4.62 29.02 5.55
CA ILE A 243 -5.25 30.10 4.79
C ILE A 243 -4.87 30.00 3.31
N ASN A 244 -5.84 29.90 2.41
CA ASN A 244 -5.61 29.90 0.96
C ASN A 244 -5.33 31.32 0.46
N LYS A 245 -4.35 31.48 -0.44
CA LYS A 245 -3.98 32.79 -1.00
C LYS A 245 -5.03 33.38 -1.95
N SER A 246 -5.80 32.55 -2.66
CA SER A 246 -6.74 33.01 -3.68
C SER A 246 -7.96 33.72 -3.10
N ASN A 247 -8.61 33.13 -2.10
CA ASN A 247 -9.85 33.63 -1.50
C ASN A 247 -9.67 34.12 -0.05
N GLY A 248 -8.54 33.83 0.61
CA GLY A 248 -8.30 34.18 2.02
C GLY A 248 -9.07 33.31 3.03
N PHE A 249 -9.65 32.19 2.59
CA PHE A 249 -10.41 31.27 3.43
C PHE A 249 -9.53 30.22 4.11
N CYS A 250 -10.02 29.71 5.22
CA CYS A 250 -9.36 28.71 6.06
C CYS A 250 -9.93 27.32 5.78
N ILE A 251 -9.07 26.28 5.78
CA ILE A 251 -9.56 24.90 5.78
C ILE A 251 -10.20 24.59 7.13
N ALA A 252 -11.42 24.07 7.10
CA ALA A 252 -12.19 23.60 8.23
C ALA A 252 -12.60 22.12 8.06
N GLN A 253 -12.73 21.42 9.17
CA GLN A 253 -13.39 20.11 9.23
C GLN A 253 -14.91 20.29 9.13
N ASP A 254 -15.57 19.53 8.24
CA ASP A 254 -17.04 19.48 8.14
C ASP A 254 -17.53 18.04 7.97
N VAL A 255 -18.17 17.47 9.00
CA VAL A 255 -18.75 16.11 9.03
C VAL A 255 -17.83 15.04 8.40
N GLY A 256 -16.56 15.02 8.79
CA GLY A 256 -15.57 14.06 8.26
C GLY A 256 -15.04 14.37 6.86
N SER A 257 -15.21 15.59 6.37
CA SER A 257 -14.65 16.10 5.11
C SER A 257 -13.89 17.42 5.32
N LEU A 258 -13.13 17.84 4.31
CA LEU A 258 -12.46 19.15 4.28
C LEU A 258 -13.32 20.14 3.51
N LYS A 259 -13.48 21.34 4.05
CA LYS A 259 -14.05 22.50 3.36
C LYS A 259 -13.20 23.73 3.57
N VAL A 260 -13.35 24.74 2.73
CA VAL A 260 -12.83 26.07 3.04
C VAL A 260 -13.97 26.99 3.43
N THR A 261 -13.79 27.74 4.51
CA THR A 261 -14.75 28.70 5.03
C THR A 261 -14.04 29.98 5.42
N SER A 262 -14.78 31.06 5.65
CA SER A 262 -14.19 32.28 6.19
C SER A 262 -13.45 31.99 7.50
N CYS A 263 -12.23 32.50 7.64
CA CYS A 263 -11.41 32.28 8.83
C CYS A 263 -12.09 32.89 10.06
N ASP A 264 -12.38 32.05 11.06
CA ASP A 264 -13.09 32.44 12.29
C ASP A 264 -12.41 31.92 13.57
N ALA A 265 -11.25 31.26 13.41
CA ALA A 265 -10.48 30.66 14.50
C ALA A 265 -11.25 29.60 15.31
N SER A 266 -12.34 29.06 14.75
CA SER A 266 -13.08 27.93 15.31
C SER A 266 -12.18 26.72 15.50
N SER A 267 -12.59 25.80 16.38
CA SER A 267 -11.83 24.58 16.62
C SER A 267 -11.62 23.79 15.34
N GLU A 268 -12.63 23.75 14.48
CA GLU A 268 -12.69 23.07 13.19
C GLU A 268 -11.65 23.59 12.18
N GLN A 269 -11.12 24.80 12.38
CA GLN A 269 -10.06 25.40 11.55
C GLN A 269 -8.66 25.29 12.17
N ARG A 270 -8.52 24.65 13.33
CA ARG A 270 -7.24 24.51 14.05
C ARG A 270 -6.65 23.12 13.80
N TRP A 271 -5.70 23.06 12.87
CA TRP A 271 -4.95 21.87 12.53
C TRP A 271 -3.61 21.86 13.26
N ASP A 272 -3.25 20.73 13.85
CA ASP A 272 -1.91 20.47 14.37
C ASP A 272 -1.02 20.02 13.21
N PHE A 273 0.11 20.71 13.01
CA PHE A 273 1.14 20.31 12.03
C PHE A 273 2.37 19.74 12.72
N GLU A 274 2.43 18.42 12.86
CA GLU A 274 3.54 17.69 13.47
C GLU A 274 3.97 16.51 12.59
N GLY A 275 5.28 16.31 12.42
CA GLY A 275 5.80 15.17 11.67
C GLY A 275 5.38 15.14 10.20
N ASP A 276 5.24 16.32 9.58
CA ASP A 276 4.71 16.55 8.22
C ASP A 276 3.21 16.20 8.07
N ASN A 277 2.45 16.04 9.14
CA ASN A 277 1.03 15.68 9.10
C ASN A 277 0.16 16.83 9.61
N PHE A 278 -0.90 17.19 8.87
CA PHE A 278 -1.98 18.06 9.34
C PHE A 278 -3.08 17.21 9.95
N SER A 279 -3.24 17.30 11.26
CA SER A 279 -4.18 16.46 12.01
C SER A 279 -5.00 17.25 13.01
N GLN A 280 -6.20 16.75 13.31
CA GLN A 280 -7.09 17.30 14.31
C GLN A 280 -8.01 16.18 14.81
N ALA A 281 -8.24 16.08 16.13
CA ALA A 281 -9.20 15.15 16.71
C ALA A 281 -9.07 13.68 16.23
N GLY A 282 -7.84 13.22 16.01
CA GLY A 282 -7.55 11.84 15.58
C GLY A 282 -7.77 11.55 14.08
N VAL A 283 -8.07 12.56 13.28
CA VAL A 283 -8.10 12.48 11.81
C VAL A 283 -7.01 13.36 11.19
N SER A 284 -6.58 13.01 9.99
CA SER A 284 -5.53 13.69 9.22
C SER A 284 -5.97 13.97 7.79
N PHE A 285 -5.33 14.95 7.16
CA PHE A 285 -5.42 15.13 5.71
C PHE A 285 -4.80 13.91 5.01
N ASP A 286 -5.62 13.13 4.33
CA ASP A 286 -5.24 11.86 3.72
C ASP A 286 -5.50 11.88 2.21
N VAL A 287 -4.47 11.62 1.41
CA VAL A 287 -4.63 11.44 -0.03
C VAL A 287 -5.08 10.02 -0.32
N ASN A 288 -6.31 9.87 -0.80
CA ASN A 288 -6.78 8.63 -1.37
C ASN A 288 -5.98 8.31 -2.64
N LEU A 289 -5.04 7.37 -2.52
CA LEU A 289 -4.10 7.03 -3.59
C LEU A 289 -4.76 6.43 -4.84
N THR A 290 -6.03 6.00 -4.74
CA THR A 290 -6.77 5.35 -5.83
C THR A 290 -7.35 6.38 -6.79
N ASN A 291 -8.07 7.37 -6.28
CA ASN A 291 -8.73 8.40 -7.09
C ASN A 291 -8.04 9.77 -6.99
N SER A 292 -6.94 9.85 -6.22
CA SER A 292 -6.14 11.05 -6.01
C SER A 292 -6.92 12.22 -5.37
N THR A 293 -7.96 11.96 -4.58
CA THR A 293 -8.66 12.99 -3.80
C THR A 293 -8.09 13.11 -2.39
N VAL A 294 -8.21 14.28 -1.76
CA VAL A 294 -7.93 14.44 -0.33
C VAL A 294 -9.20 14.22 0.49
N ILE A 295 -9.07 13.48 1.59
CA ILE A 295 -10.14 13.18 2.54
C ILE A 295 -9.65 13.39 3.97
N LEU A 296 -10.57 13.35 4.94
CA LEU A 296 -10.21 13.14 6.34
C LEU A 296 -10.27 11.66 6.65
N TRP A 297 -9.19 11.13 7.23
CA TRP A 297 -9.12 9.74 7.63
C TRP A 297 -8.41 9.59 8.97
N SER A 298 -8.65 8.48 9.66
CA SER A 298 -7.98 8.19 10.94
C SER A 298 -6.47 8.29 10.80
N THR A 299 -5.82 8.97 11.74
CA THR A 299 -4.38 9.18 11.71
C THR A 299 -3.63 7.85 11.81
N HIS A 300 -2.82 7.53 10.81
CA HIS A 300 -1.91 6.37 10.77
C HIS A 300 -0.48 6.75 10.35
N GLY A 301 -0.28 7.95 9.80
CA GLY A 301 1.05 8.54 9.59
C GLY A 301 1.83 7.99 8.40
N ASP A 302 1.19 7.26 7.48
CA ASP A 302 1.82 6.81 6.23
C ASP A 302 2.03 7.97 5.25
N ALA A 303 2.74 7.72 4.16
CA ALA A 303 3.14 8.76 3.19
C ALA A 303 1.94 9.54 2.59
N ASN A 304 0.77 8.91 2.46
CA ASN A 304 -0.46 9.57 2.00
C ASN A 304 -1.05 10.58 3.02
N GLN A 305 -0.59 10.60 4.27
CA GLN A 305 -0.94 11.59 5.29
C GLN A 305 0.16 12.63 5.55
N ARG A 306 1.25 12.60 4.76
CA ARG A 306 2.39 13.49 4.94
C ARG A 306 2.47 14.54 3.83
N TRP A 307 2.82 15.75 4.22
CA TRP A 307 2.78 16.97 3.42
C TRP A 307 4.12 17.69 3.49
N LEU A 308 4.80 17.78 2.36
CA LEU A 308 6.04 18.52 2.24
C LEU A 308 5.74 20.00 2.00
N ILE A 309 6.33 20.85 2.84
CA ILE A 309 6.31 22.31 2.72
C ILE A 309 7.61 22.75 2.05
N VAL A 310 7.52 23.50 0.95
CA VAL A 310 8.68 23.87 0.11
C VAL A 310 9.77 24.56 0.94
N SER A 311 9.42 25.63 1.66
CA SER A 311 10.38 26.38 2.49
C SER A 311 11.00 25.55 3.60
N HIS A 312 10.24 24.63 4.22
CA HIS A 312 10.79 23.72 5.24
C HIS A 312 11.78 22.74 4.62
N ALA A 313 11.46 22.18 3.46
CA ALA A 313 12.33 21.26 2.74
C ALA A 313 13.63 21.94 2.28
N GLU A 314 13.54 23.15 1.71
CA GLU A 314 14.71 23.94 1.33
C GLU A 314 15.60 24.26 2.52
N LYS A 315 15.00 24.73 3.63
CA LYS A 315 15.73 25.00 4.88
C LYS A 315 16.41 23.75 5.39
N PHE A 316 15.68 22.64 5.47
CA PHE A 316 16.19 21.36 5.94
C PHE A 316 17.36 20.84 5.09
N ILE A 317 17.29 20.98 3.76
CA ILE A 317 18.40 20.63 2.87
C ILE A 317 19.59 21.57 3.08
N SER A 318 19.36 22.87 3.25
CA SER A 318 20.45 23.86 3.42
C SER A 318 21.20 23.72 4.75
N GLU A 319 20.51 23.28 5.80
CA GLU A 319 21.09 23.05 7.13
C GLU A 319 21.78 21.67 7.24
N TYR A 320 21.56 20.79 6.26
CA TYR A 320 22.17 19.47 6.24
C TYR A 320 23.67 19.54 5.97
N THR A 321 24.46 19.10 6.95
CA THR A 321 25.93 19.11 6.89
C THR A 321 26.54 17.72 6.67
N GLY A 322 25.72 16.70 6.42
CA GLY A 322 26.16 15.30 6.34
C GLY A 322 26.79 14.87 5.01
N GLY A 323 27.09 15.81 4.12
CA GLY A 323 27.74 15.56 2.83
C GLY A 323 26.79 15.11 1.72
N GLU A 324 27.33 14.55 0.64
CA GLU A 324 26.53 14.00 -0.45
C GLU A 324 25.85 12.69 -0.02
N VAL A 325 24.58 12.50 -0.38
CA VAL A 325 23.88 11.25 -0.09
C VAL A 325 24.27 10.22 -1.14
N GLN A 326 24.76 9.08 -0.68
CA GLN A 326 25.14 7.94 -1.51
C GLN A 326 24.24 6.75 -1.16
N TYR A 327 23.96 5.91 -2.15
CA TYR A 327 23.27 4.64 -1.98
C TYR A 327 24.29 3.51 -1.71
N PRO A 328 23.97 2.51 -0.87
CA PRO A 328 22.73 2.36 -0.11
C PRO A 328 22.57 3.35 1.05
N ILE A 329 21.32 3.79 1.27
CA ILE A 329 20.92 4.53 2.48
C ILE A 329 20.46 3.53 3.53
N ASN A 330 21.22 3.40 4.62
CA ASN A 330 20.85 2.54 5.73
C ASN A 330 19.71 3.14 6.57
N LYS A 331 18.83 2.31 7.15
CA LYS A 331 17.73 2.73 8.03
C LYS A 331 18.20 3.58 9.23
N LYS A 332 19.44 3.37 9.69
CA LYS A 332 20.05 4.19 10.75
C LYS A 332 20.31 5.63 10.32
N ASP A 333 20.43 5.87 9.02
CA ASP A 333 20.64 7.19 8.41
C ASP A 333 19.31 7.81 7.92
N ALA A 334 18.26 7.79 8.75
CA ALA A 334 16.92 8.27 8.38
C ALA A 334 16.93 9.73 7.85
N LEU A 335 17.88 10.55 8.31
CA LEU A 335 18.09 11.92 7.83
C LEU A 335 18.44 11.96 6.33
N LYS A 336 19.34 11.08 5.84
CA LYS A 336 19.70 11.01 4.42
C LYS A 336 18.48 10.67 3.56
N ASN A 337 17.65 9.74 4.01
CA ASN A 337 16.42 9.39 3.31
C ASN A 337 15.44 10.58 3.21
N LYS A 338 15.24 11.31 4.31
CA LYS A 338 14.40 12.52 4.29
C LYS A 338 14.94 13.59 3.34
N ILE A 339 16.26 13.79 3.30
CA ILE A 339 16.92 14.72 2.39
C ILE A 339 16.68 14.33 0.92
N GLU A 340 16.80 13.04 0.60
CA GLU A 340 16.60 12.56 -0.78
C GLU A 340 15.14 12.64 -1.24
N ILE A 341 14.18 12.38 -0.34
CA ILE A 341 12.75 12.62 -0.60
C ILE A 341 12.53 14.10 -0.88
N ALA A 342 13.05 14.99 -0.03
CA ALA A 342 12.89 16.44 -0.17
C ALA A 342 13.46 16.97 -1.50
N LYS A 343 14.70 16.59 -1.86
CA LYS A 343 15.31 16.94 -3.16
C LYS A 343 14.48 16.43 -4.33
N GLY A 344 14.02 15.18 -4.24
CA GLY A 344 13.20 14.54 -5.28
C GLY A 344 11.90 15.30 -5.55
N VAL A 345 11.20 15.71 -4.49
CA VAL A 345 9.95 16.50 -4.60
C VAL A 345 10.23 17.90 -5.16
N LEU A 346 11.21 18.62 -4.63
CA LEU A 346 11.54 19.98 -5.08
C LEU A 346 11.93 20.02 -6.56
N ASN A 347 12.67 19.01 -7.04
CA ASN A 347 12.99 18.86 -8.46
C ASN A 347 11.75 18.62 -9.34
N ARG A 348 10.75 17.85 -8.87
CA ARG A 348 9.53 17.54 -9.64
C ARG A 348 8.69 18.79 -9.90
N ILE A 349 8.61 19.69 -8.91
CA ILE A 349 7.86 20.94 -9.02
C ILE A 349 8.65 22.09 -9.68
N THR A 350 9.93 21.87 -10.00
CA THR A 350 10.78 22.90 -10.62
C THR A 350 10.35 23.12 -12.07
N PRO A 351 10.02 24.36 -12.49
CA PRO A 351 9.63 24.65 -13.87
C PRO A 351 10.65 24.17 -14.89
N LEU A 352 10.19 23.76 -16.08
CA LEU A 352 11.06 23.29 -17.16
C LEU A 352 12.05 24.38 -17.62
N SER A 353 11.68 25.65 -17.51
CA SER A 353 12.56 26.79 -17.84
C SER A 353 13.71 26.99 -16.86
N GLU A 354 13.67 26.36 -15.69
CA GLU A 354 14.68 26.46 -14.63
C GLU A 354 15.51 25.18 -14.57
N ALA A 355 16.80 25.30 -14.22
CA ALA A 355 17.63 24.13 -13.93
C ALA A 355 17.14 23.42 -12.66
N LEU A 356 17.31 22.10 -12.59
CA LEU A 356 16.99 21.35 -11.37
C LEU A 356 17.85 21.86 -10.21
N PRO A 357 17.26 22.30 -9.08
CA PRO A 357 18.00 22.86 -7.95
C PRO A 357 18.88 21.82 -7.26
N TYR A 358 18.49 20.53 -7.32
CA TYR A 358 19.22 19.45 -6.68
C TYR A 358 19.51 18.31 -7.68
N PRO A 359 20.51 18.45 -8.57
CA PRO A 359 20.90 17.40 -9.50
C PRO A 359 21.08 16.04 -8.79
N ARG A 360 20.64 14.95 -9.43
CA ARG A 360 20.61 13.61 -8.83
C ARG A 360 21.86 12.83 -9.23
N ASN A 361 22.53 12.21 -8.26
CA ASN A 361 23.60 11.26 -8.55
C ASN A 361 22.99 9.94 -9.04
N ILE A 362 22.89 9.81 -10.35
CA ILE A 362 22.29 8.65 -11.03
C ILE A 362 23.32 7.65 -11.54
N ILE A 363 24.58 7.73 -11.08
CA ILE A 363 25.68 6.88 -11.57
C ILE A 363 25.36 5.40 -11.36
N ASP A 364 24.94 5.03 -10.15
CA ASP A 364 24.64 3.64 -9.81
C ASP A 364 23.24 3.22 -10.27
N PHE A 365 22.27 4.15 -10.26
CA PHE A 365 20.92 3.88 -10.74
C PHE A 365 20.17 5.17 -11.13
N PRO A 366 19.43 5.19 -12.26
CA PRO A 366 19.36 4.14 -13.28
C PRO A 366 20.64 3.99 -14.11
N GLY A 367 21.61 4.90 -14.00
CA GLY A 367 22.82 4.95 -14.81
C GLY A 367 22.86 6.17 -15.72
N VAL A 368 24.07 6.60 -16.07
CA VAL A 368 24.34 7.77 -16.92
C VAL A 368 24.31 7.39 -18.39
N VAL A 369 23.73 8.26 -19.23
CA VAL A 369 23.85 8.17 -20.69
C VAL A 369 25.20 8.74 -21.11
N GLY A 370 25.93 8.02 -21.95
CA GLY A 370 27.23 8.45 -22.47
C GLY A 370 27.19 9.84 -23.10
N ALA A 371 28.19 10.67 -22.79
CA ALA A 371 28.23 12.07 -23.24
C ALA A 371 28.27 12.22 -24.78
N ASN A 372 28.66 11.16 -25.50
CA ASN A 372 28.75 11.13 -26.95
C ASN A 372 27.51 10.52 -27.62
N GLU A 373 26.53 10.03 -26.85
CA GLU A 373 25.29 9.48 -27.41
C GLU A 373 24.49 10.60 -28.11
N PRO A 374 24.20 10.46 -29.41
CA PRO A 374 23.56 11.53 -30.17
C PRO A 374 22.13 11.74 -29.70
N LYS A 375 21.76 13.01 -29.50
CA LYS A 375 20.36 13.40 -29.33
C LYS A 375 19.65 13.29 -30.68
N ILE A 376 18.53 12.58 -30.69
CA ILE A 376 17.74 12.29 -31.88
C ILE A 376 16.27 12.68 -31.67
N SER A 377 15.55 12.74 -32.79
CA SER A 377 14.10 12.71 -32.83
C SER A 377 13.64 11.49 -33.61
N LYS A 378 12.61 10.80 -33.12
CA LYS A 378 12.07 9.59 -33.76
C LYS A 378 10.55 9.67 -33.83
N ASN A 379 10.01 9.37 -35.02
CA ASN A 379 8.58 9.13 -35.18
C ASN A 379 8.25 7.69 -34.80
N ILE A 380 7.18 7.51 -34.05
CA ILE A 380 6.56 6.22 -33.78
C ILE A 380 5.08 6.29 -34.18
N THR A 381 4.53 5.13 -34.51
CA THR A 381 3.11 4.96 -34.80
C THR A 381 2.53 4.03 -33.75
N LEU A 382 1.50 4.50 -33.05
CA LEU A 382 0.78 3.79 -32.01
C LEU A 382 -0.59 3.36 -32.56
N ASP A 383 -0.78 2.05 -32.71
CA ASP A 383 -2.11 1.49 -32.94
C ASP A 383 -2.83 1.32 -31.61
N ARG A 384 -3.92 2.06 -31.40
CA ARG A 384 -4.70 2.02 -30.16
C ARG A 384 -5.78 0.93 -30.16
N ASN A 385 -5.89 0.17 -31.25
CA ASN A 385 -6.84 -0.93 -31.35
C ASN A 385 -6.22 -2.22 -30.77
N PHE A 386 -6.52 -2.49 -29.51
CA PHE A 386 -6.09 -3.69 -28.82
C PHE A 386 -7.29 -4.44 -28.23
N TYR A 387 -7.02 -5.66 -27.77
CA TYR A 387 -7.96 -6.45 -26.99
C TYR A 387 -7.32 -6.86 -25.68
N GLU A 388 -7.96 -6.45 -24.58
CA GLU A 388 -7.67 -6.90 -23.22
C GLU A 388 -9.01 -7.28 -22.58
N PRO A 389 -9.21 -8.55 -22.20
CA PRO A 389 -10.45 -8.96 -21.60
C PRO A 389 -10.53 -8.47 -20.16
N THR A 390 -11.67 -7.85 -19.81
CA THR A 390 -11.98 -7.52 -18.41
C THR A 390 -12.64 -8.72 -17.74
N HIS A 391 -11.96 -9.31 -16.77
CA HIS A 391 -12.51 -10.37 -15.93
C HIS A 391 -12.48 -9.96 -14.47
N LEU A 392 -13.51 -10.32 -13.72
CA LEU A 392 -13.59 -10.02 -12.30
C LEU A 392 -12.39 -10.63 -11.57
N GLY A 393 -11.63 -9.78 -10.90
CA GLY A 393 -10.42 -10.14 -10.16
C GLY A 393 -9.12 -10.12 -10.97
N TRP A 394 -9.11 -10.13 -12.29
CA TRP A 394 -7.84 -10.11 -13.03
C TRP A 394 -7.09 -8.79 -12.88
N GLN A 395 -5.75 -8.87 -12.87
CA GLN A 395 -4.92 -7.69 -13.01
C GLN A 395 -5.13 -7.12 -14.42
N GLN A 396 -5.56 -5.86 -14.50
CA GLN A 396 -5.77 -5.17 -15.77
C GLN A 396 -4.42 -4.75 -16.34
N ARG A 397 -4.05 -5.30 -17.49
CA ARG A 397 -2.86 -4.84 -18.23
C ARG A 397 -3.17 -3.56 -18.98
N LYS A 398 -2.12 -2.77 -19.22
CA LYS A 398 -2.21 -1.51 -19.96
C LYS A 398 -1.56 -1.63 -21.33
N HIS A 399 -2.04 -0.88 -22.31
CA HIS A 399 -1.44 -0.86 -23.63
C HIS A 399 -0.23 0.09 -23.65
N TRP A 400 0.90 -0.44 -23.19
CA TRP A 400 2.19 0.23 -23.21
C TRP A 400 2.96 -0.16 -24.47
N GLN A 401 3.43 0.83 -25.23
CA GLN A 401 4.28 0.63 -26.40
C GLN A 401 5.70 1.14 -26.16
N SER A 402 6.66 0.22 -26.24
CA SER A 402 8.09 0.54 -26.13
C SER A 402 8.55 1.30 -27.37
N THR A 403 9.39 2.32 -27.17
CA THR A 403 9.82 3.22 -28.26
C THR A 403 11.24 2.91 -28.76
N GLY A 404 12.03 2.19 -27.95
CA GLY A 404 13.47 2.02 -28.13
C GLY A 404 14.27 3.32 -27.90
N LEU A 405 13.72 4.24 -27.11
CA LEU A 405 14.32 5.54 -26.79
C LEU A 405 14.55 5.67 -25.29
N TYR A 406 15.54 6.46 -24.92
CA TYR A 406 15.89 6.76 -23.53
C TYR A 406 15.97 8.28 -23.33
N ALA A 407 15.33 8.78 -22.29
CA ALA A 407 15.48 10.15 -21.83
C ALA A 407 16.64 10.22 -20.85
N ALA A 408 17.66 11.04 -21.14
CA ALA A 408 18.75 11.25 -20.19
C ALA A 408 18.25 12.04 -18.97
N ALA A 409 18.88 11.82 -17.81
CA ALA A 409 18.47 12.46 -16.57
C ALA A 409 18.57 13.98 -16.66
N GLY A 410 17.49 14.67 -16.29
CA GLY A 410 17.41 16.13 -16.29
C GLY A 410 17.16 16.77 -17.66
N ASP A 411 17.23 16.02 -18.75
CA ASP A 411 16.90 16.55 -20.08
C ASP A 411 15.40 16.82 -20.20
N ILE A 412 15.07 17.91 -20.91
CA ILE A 412 13.72 18.21 -21.34
C ILE A 412 13.51 17.52 -22.68
N ILE A 413 12.63 16.53 -22.73
CA ILE A 413 12.25 15.85 -23.97
C ILE A 413 10.99 16.48 -24.53
N SER A 414 10.79 16.36 -25.84
CA SER A 414 9.56 16.77 -26.51
C SER A 414 8.79 15.55 -27.00
N VAL A 415 7.47 15.56 -26.83
CA VAL A 415 6.54 14.56 -27.36
C VAL A 415 5.45 15.29 -28.13
N ASN A 416 5.51 15.22 -29.45
CA ASN A 416 4.56 15.85 -30.36
C ASN A 416 3.52 14.83 -30.83
N VAL A 417 2.31 14.90 -30.27
CA VAL A 417 1.18 14.05 -30.64
C VAL A 417 0.54 14.61 -31.92
N LYS A 418 0.67 13.90 -33.03
CA LYS A 418 0.19 14.33 -34.37
C LYS A 418 -1.28 13.97 -34.59
N SER A 419 -2.11 14.27 -33.58
CA SER A 419 -3.56 14.22 -33.66
C SER A 419 -4.14 15.43 -32.95
N ALA A 420 -5.25 15.95 -33.47
CA ALA A 420 -6.04 17.00 -32.83
C ALA A 420 -7.38 16.48 -32.29
N ASP A 421 -7.69 15.19 -32.48
CA ASP A 421 -8.94 14.58 -32.03
C ASP A 421 -8.85 14.23 -30.53
N PRO A 422 -9.64 14.87 -29.66
CA PRO A 422 -9.63 14.60 -28.23
C PRO A 422 -9.91 13.14 -27.87
N ALA A 423 -10.77 12.45 -28.63
CA ALA A 423 -11.08 11.03 -28.38
C ALA A 423 -9.85 10.15 -28.64
N VAL A 424 -9.03 10.52 -29.63
CA VAL A 424 -7.78 9.83 -29.97
C VAL A 424 -6.65 10.16 -28.99
N ILE A 425 -6.76 11.23 -28.21
CA ILE A 425 -5.75 11.63 -27.22
C ILE A 425 -6.15 11.19 -25.81
N GLU A 426 -7.42 10.89 -25.58
CA GLU A 426 -7.94 10.50 -24.27
C GLU A 426 -7.11 9.37 -23.65
N ASN A 427 -6.71 9.57 -22.38
CA ASN A 427 -5.88 8.65 -21.59
C ASN A 427 -4.50 8.32 -22.17
N LEU A 428 -4.04 9.03 -23.20
CA LEU A 428 -2.70 8.90 -23.73
C LEU A 428 -1.71 9.57 -22.75
N SER A 429 -0.64 8.87 -22.40
CA SER A 429 0.42 9.42 -21.56
C SER A 429 1.80 8.92 -21.98
N VAL A 430 2.84 9.62 -21.53
CA VAL A 430 4.23 9.18 -21.68
C VAL A 430 4.76 8.70 -20.34
N ILE A 431 5.40 7.53 -20.37
CA ILE A 431 6.14 6.96 -19.26
C ILE A 431 7.62 7.20 -19.49
N ILE A 432 8.31 7.67 -18.45
CA ILE A 432 9.77 7.62 -18.37
C ILE A 432 10.12 6.77 -17.16
N ASN A 433 10.98 5.77 -17.40
CA ASN A 433 11.44 4.80 -16.41
C ASN A 433 10.34 3.77 -16.03
N LEU A 434 10.62 2.49 -16.27
CA LEU A 434 9.64 1.40 -16.12
C LEU A 434 9.62 0.78 -14.72
N HIS A 435 10.50 1.21 -13.81
CA HIS A 435 10.55 0.70 -12.44
C HIS A 435 9.43 1.33 -11.59
N THR A 436 8.26 0.69 -11.57
CA THR A 436 7.04 1.23 -10.95
C THR A 436 7.02 1.17 -9.44
N ASP A 437 7.94 0.41 -8.83
CA ASP A 437 7.98 0.21 -7.39
C ASP A 437 8.42 1.46 -6.64
N ILE A 438 7.59 1.86 -5.68
CA ILE A 438 7.88 2.91 -4.70
C ILE A 438 8.45 2.26 -3.44
N LEU A 439 9.73 2.51 -3.20
CA LEU A 439 10.45 1.89 -2.08
C LEU A 439 10.39 2.77 -0.83
N ASN A 440 10.07 2.16 0.32
CA ASN A 440 10.00 2.85 1.61
C ASN A 440 11.02 2.26 2.58
N LEU A 441 11.99 3.07 2.99
CA LEU A 441 13.02 2.65 3.94
C LEU A 441 12.38 2.18 5.26
N GLY A 442 12.74 0.98 5.69
CA GLY A 442 12.16 0.31 6.86
C GLY A 442 11.01 -0.63 6.56
N VAL A 443 10.65 -0.83 5.28
CA VAL A 443 9.54 -1.70 4.84
C VAL A 443 10.01 -2.67 3.77
N GLY A 444 9.53 -3.92 3.84
CA GLY A 444 9.76 -4.93 2.81
C GLY A 444 11.24 -5.18 2.53
N ASN A 445 11.61 -5.28 1.26
CA ASN A 445 13.00 -5.45 0.83
C ASN A 445 13.88 -4.21 1.10
N ALA A 446 13.27 -3.08 1.46
CA ALA A 446 13.96 -1.88 1.92
C ALA A 446 13.99 -1.78 3.45
N GLU A 447 13.82 -2.89 4.19
CA GLU A 447 13.82 -2.90 5.67
C GLU A 447 15.11 -2.30 6.25
N PHE A 448 16.28 -2.63 5.69
CA PHE A 448 17.57 -2.19 6.24
C PHE A 448 18.27 -1.14 5.40
N ASN A 449 18.18 -1.26 4.08
CA ASN A 449 18.84 -0.35 3.13
C ASN A 449 17.88 0.01 2.02
N LEU A 450 17.98 1.24 1.56
CA LEU A 450 17.44 1.68 0.29
C LEU A 450 18.60 1.74 -0.71
N GLU A 451 18.55 0.97 -1.79
CA GLU A 451 19.61 0.78 -2.79
C GLU A 451 19.48 1.73 -3.98
N ARG A 452 18.30 2.32 -4.19
CA ARG A 452 18.03 3.32 -5.23
C ARG A 452 17.03 4.37 -4.76
N PHE A 453 16.83 5.42 -5.55
CA PHE A 453 15.77 6.40 -5.30
C PHE A 453 14.39 5.73 -5.11
N SER A 454 13.63 6.23 -4.14
CA SER A 454 12.33 5.66 -3.74
C SER A 454 11.34 5.56 -4.92
N ASN A 455 11.16 6.66 -5.67
CA ASN A 455 10.22 6.73 -6.78
C ASN A 455 10.88 7.38 -8.01
N VAL A 456 11.24 6.53 -8.99
CA VAL A 456 11.87 6.94 -10.26
C VAL A 456 10.91 6.95 -11.45
N HIS A 457 9.75 6.31 -11.32
CA HIS A 457 8.74 6.25 -12.36
C HIS A 457 8.09 7.62 -12.57
N LEU A 458 7.87 7.97 -13.83
CA LEU A 458 7.16 9.16 -14.25
C LEU A 458 6.11 8.76 -15.29
N ASN A 459 4.87 9.19 -15.11
CA ASN A 459 3.77 8.98 -16.05
C ASN A 459 2.99 10.28 -16.23
N ILE A 460 3.09 10.91 -17.39
CA ILE A 460 2.54 12.26 -17.66
C ILE A 460 1.51 12.18 -18.79
N PRO A 461 0.25 12.58 -18.56
CA PRO A 461 -0.76 12.69 -19.61
C PRO A 461 -0.30 13.61 -20.75
N LEU A 462 -0.56 13.17 -21.98
CA LEU A 462 -0.22 13.91 -23.19
C LEU A 462 -1.43 14.70 -23.71
N LYS A 463 -1.14 15.85 -24.33
CA LYS A 463 -2.11 16.70 -25.02
C LYS A 463 -1.82 16.70 -26.52
N ALA A 464 -2.78 17.21 -27.32
CA ALA A 464 -2.57 17.47 -28.74
C ALA A 464 -1.32 18.33 -28.98
N GLY A 465 -0.53 18.01 -29.99
CA GLY A 465 0.68 18.77 -30.34
C GLY A 465 1.85 18.55 -29.38
N PHE A 466 2.64 19.60 -29.16
CA PHE A 466 3.90 19.52 -28.40
C PHE A 466 3.66 19.48 -26.89
N ASN A 467 4.26 18.47 -26.25
CA ASN A 467 4.36 18.31 -24.81
C ASN A 467 5.85 18.33 -24.45
N GLU A 468 6.25 19.15 -23.49
CA GLU A 468 7.60 19.15 -22.94
C GLU A 468 7.56 18.58 -21.53
N LEU A 469 8.51 17.71 -21.20
CA LEU A 469 8.61 17.12 -19.87
C LEU A 469 10.06 16.75 -19.55
N ARG A 470 10.34 16.60 -18.26
CA ARG A 470 11.67 16.27 -17.74
C ARG A 470 11.57 15.22 -16.66
N SER A 471 12.33 14.13 -16.79
CA SER A 471 12.59 13.21 -15.69
C SER A 471 13.94 13.53 -15.05
N GLN A 472 13.97 13.77 -13.74
CA GLN A 472 15.21 14.02 -13.01
C GLN A 472 16.14 12.78 -12.92
N TYR A 473 15.61 11.59 -13.21
CA TYR A 473 16.36 10.32 -13.16
C TYR A 473 16.65 9.76 -14.55
N GLY A 474 15.93 10.22 -15.58
CA GLY A 474 15.94 9.61 -16.90
C GLY A 474 15.30 8.22 -16.90
N GLY A 475 15.35 7.56 -18.04
CA GLY A 475 14.79 6.22 -18.21
C GLY A 475 14.33 5.93 -19.64
N LEU A 476 13.97 4.69 -19.89
CA LEU A 476 13.30 4.28 -21.11
C LEU A 476 11.99 5.04 -21.29
N VAL A 477 11.71 5.46 -22.53
CA VAL A 477 10.49 6.19 -22.91
C VAL A 477 9.48 5.19 -23.47
N VAL A 478 8.27 5.20 -22.92
CA VAL A 478 7.15 4.32 -23.32
C VAL A 478 5.91 5.18 -23.49
N ILE A 479 5.07 4.87 -24.49
CA ILE A 479 3.76 5.52 -24.62
C ILE A 479 2.70 4.58 -24.02
N ASP A 480 1.91 5.10 -23.08
CA ASP A 480 0.76 4.42 -22.49
C ASP A 480 -0.51 4.92 -23.18
N SER A 481 -1.22 4.01 -23.83
CA SER A 481 -2.47 4.28 -24.54
C SER A 481 -3.69 4.17 -23.62
N GLY A 482 -3.50 3.97 -22.31
CA GLY A 482 -4.58 3.72 -21.37
C GLY A 482 -5.12 2.28 -21.43
N ALA A 483 -6.25 2.06 -20.75
CA ALA A 483 -6.86 0.74 -20.59
C ALA A 483 -7.99 0.42 -21.58
N LEU A 484 -8.50 1.43 -22.29
CA LEU A 484 -9.62 1.26 -23.22
C LEU A 484 -9.13 1.24 -24.67
N PRO A 485 -9.58 0.27 -25.48
CA PRO A 485 -9.22 0.22 -26.90
C PRO A 485 -9.96 1.30 -27.67
N ILE A 486 -9.23 1.92 -28.62
CA ILE A 486 -9.74 2.97 -29.50
C ILE A 486 -9.31 2.61 -30.91
N ASP A 487 -10.25 2.57 -31.85
CA ASP A 487 -9.97 2.29 -33.26
C ASP A 487 -9.31 3.51 -33.93
N ALA A 488 -8.04 3.75 -33.59
CA ALA A 488 -7.27 4.89 -34.05
C ALA A 488 -5.78 4.58 -34.11
N ILE A 489 -5.12 5.15 -35.11
CA ILE A 489 -3.66 5.16 -35.25
C ILE A 489 -3.17 6.57 -34.92
N VAL A 490 -2.16 6.68 -34.08
CA VAL A 490 -1.59 7.95 -33.63
C VAL A 490 -0.11 8.01 -33.97
N ASP A 491 0.28 8.98 -34.78
CA ASP A 491 1.69 9.29 -34.99
C ASP A 491 2.20 10.21 -33.87
N ILE A 492 3.35 9.87 -33.31
CA ILE A 492 3.98 10.62 -32.23
C ILE A 492 5.45 10.81 -32.59
N GLU A 493 5.93 12.05 -32.49
CA GLU A 493 7.35 12.36 -32.62
C GLU A 493 7.94 12.63 -31.25
N ILE A 494 9.01 11.92 -30.90
CA ILE A 494 9.70 12.06 -29.62
C ILE A 494 11.09 12.63 -29.90
N GLY A 495 11.39 13.80 -29.34
CA GLY A 495 12.63 14.55 -29.58
C GLY A 495 13.49 14.75 -28.34
N ASN A 496 14.76 15.10 -28.58
CA ASN A 496 15.79 15.28 -27.55
C ASN A 496 16.02 14.04 -26.66
N VAL A 497 15.98 12.87 -27.27
CA VAL A 497 16.20 11.56 -26.62
C VAL A 497 17.43 10.88 -27.24
N VAL A 498 17.90 9.79 -26.64
CA VAL A 498 18.94 8.93 -27.23
C VAL A 498 18.35 7.56 -27.61
N GLN A 499 19.04 6.83 -28.49
CA GLN A 499 18.65 5.47 -28.85
C GLN A 499 18.97 4.51 -27.71
N ALA A 500 18.01 3.68 -27.29
CA ALA A 500 18.24 2.60 -26.34
C ALA A 500 18.48 1.26 -27.05
N PRO A 501 19.18 0.29 -26.43
CA PRO A 501 19.18 -1.09 -26.88
C PRO A 501 17.74 -1.61 -26.96
N TYR A 502 17.30 -2.01 -28.14
CA TYR A 502 15.91 -2.39 -28.38
C TYR A 502 15.79 -3.53 -29.39
N TYR A 503 15.64 -4.75 -28.88
CA TYR A 503 15.54 -5.96 -29.69
C TYR A 503 14.09 -6.37 -29.88
N ILE A 504 13.67 -6.67 -31.10
CA ILE A 504 12.36 -7.21 -31.43
C ILE A 504 12.56 -8.55 -32.16
N LEU A 505 11.97 -9.62 -31.61
CA LEU A 505 12.06 -10.96 -32.20
C LEU A 505 11.48 -10.98 -33.61
N GLY A 506 12.28 -11.40 -34.59
CA GLY A 506 11.88 -11.51 -36.00
C GLY A 506 12.09 -10.23 -36.81
N GLU A 507 12.34 -9.09 -36.17
CA GLU A 507 12.61 -7.81 -36.85
C GLU A 507 14.06 -7.35 -36.70
N THR A 508 14.64 -7.53 -35.51
CA THR A 508 16.02 -7.11 -35.24
C THR A 508 17.02 -8.14 -35.78
N THR A 509 17.90 -7.70 -36.67
CA THR A 509 18.99 -8.52 -37.22
C THR A 509 20.15 -8.66 -36.23
N ASP A 510 20.97 -9.70 -36.41
CA ASP A 510 22.18 -9.90 -35.60
C ASP A 510 23.12 -8.68 -35.65
N GLN A 511 23.28 -8.05 -36.83
CA GLN A 511 24.11 -6.86 -36.97
C GLN A 511 23.55 -5.68 -36.16
N GLN A 512 22.23 -5.46 -36.19
CA GLN A 512 21.60 -4.43 -35.37
C GLN A 512 21.74 -4.73 -33.89
N TRP A 513 21.58 -6.00 -33.48
CA TRP A 513 21.79 -6.41 -32.10
C TRP A 513 23.21 -6.12 -31.63
N GLN A 514 24.23 -6.48 -32.43
CA GLN A 514 25.63 -6.15 -32.10
C GLN A 514 25.84 -4.64 -32.01
N ALA A 515 25.29 -3.84 -32.92
CA ALA A 515 25.39 -2.38 -32.84
C ALA A 515 24.70 -1.81 -31.58
N MET A 516 23.60 -2.42 -31.12
CA MET A 516 22.94 -2.02 -29.87
C MET A 516 23.79 -2.35 -28.63
N GLN A 517 24.72 -3.31 -28.71
CA GLN A 517 25.67 -3.61 -27.63
C GLN A 517 26.72 -2.49 -27.47
N ASP A 518 26.96 -1.67 -28.49
CA ASP A 518 27.91 -0.56 -28.42
C ASP A 518 27.32 0.74 -27.82
N LEU A 519 26.00 0.84 -27.68
CA LEU A 519 25.32 2.02 -27.11
C LEU A 519 25.67 2.21 -25.61
N ASP A 520 26.08 3.41 -25.23
CA ASP A 520 26.36 3.82 -23.85
C ASP A 520 25.07 4.33 -23.18
N VAL A 521 24.11 3.42 -23.06
CA VAL A 521 22.78 3.66 -22.47
C VAL A 521 22.48 2.55 -21.47
N PRO A 522 22.06 2.88 -20.24
CA PRO A 522 22.13 1.95 -19.11
C PRO A 522 21.06 0.85 -19.09
N TRP A 523 19.96 1.02 -19.81
CA TRP A 523 18.84 0.08 -19.85
C TRP A 523 18.32 -0.10 -21.27
N GLY A 524 17.79 -1.28 -21.56
CA GLY A 524 17.15 -1.59 -22.83
C GLY A 524 16.00 -2.57 -22.70
N THR A 525 15.33 -2.83 -23.82
CA THR A 525 14.15 -3.69 -23.87
C THR A 525 14.29 -4.74 -24.97
N MET A 526 13.82 -5.95 -24.71
CA MET A 526 13.67 -7.03 -25.68
C MET A 526 12.20 -7.42 -25.76
N GLU A 527 11.61 -7.47 -26.96
CA GLU A 527 10.19 -7.75 -27.14
C GLU A 527 9.89 -8.87 -28.14
N THR A 528 8.76 -9.51 -27.91
CA THR A 528 8.00 -10.29 -28.90
C THR A 528 6.66 -9.59 -29.17
N ASP A 529 5.75 -10.25 -29.88
CA ASP A 529 4.35 -9.83 -29.99
C ASP A 529 3.63 -9.80 -28.62
N ASN A 530 4.09 -10.58 -27.64
CA ASN A 530 3.33 -10.88 -26.43
C ASN A 530 4.12 -10.84 -25.11
N VAL A 531 5.43 -10.61 -25.14
CA VAL A 531 6.30 -10.43 -23.97
C VAL A 531 7.23 -9.24 -24.20
N SER A 532 7.48 -8.48 -23.15
CA SER A 532 8.49 -7.43 -23.09
C SER A 532 9.35 -7.63 -21.86
N LEU A 533 10.66 -7.68 -22.06
CA LEU A 533 11.66 -7.83 -21.02
C LEU A 533 12.56 -6.60 -20.98
N THR A 534 12.62 -5.93 -19.83
CA THR A 534 13.51 -4.78 -19.60
C THR A 534 14.62 -5.18 -18.64
N MET A 535 15.86 -4.93 -19.05
CA MET A 535 17.07 -5.32 -18.31
C MET A 535 18.12 -4.21 -18.35
N SER A 536 19.04 -4.27 -17.40
CA SER A 536 20.25 -3.45 -17.42
C SER A 536 21.09 -3.76 -18.67
N LYS A 537 21.86 -2.79 -19.15
CA LYS A 537 22.81 -2.98 -20.24
C LYS A 537 23.81 -4.10 -19.93
N ALA A 538 24.23 -4.21 -18.67
CA ALA A 538 25.16 -5.24 -18.21
C ALA A 538 24.55 -6.65 -18.34
N ASP A 539 23.25 -6.82 -18.08
CA ASP A 539 22.57 -8.11 -18.26
C ASP A 539 22.26 -8.39 -19.73
N MET A 540 21.89 -7.37 -20.51
CA MET A 540 21.71 -7.51 -21.95
C MET A 540 23.00 -7.96 -22.66
N ALA A 541 24.16 -7.55 -22.17
CA ALA A 541 25.46 -7.98 -22.70
C ALA A 541 25.75 -9.47 -22.48
N LYS A 542 25.05 -10.13 -21.54
CA LYS A 542 25.16 -11.58 -21.31
C LYS A 542 24.32 -12.40 -22.31
N VAL A 543 23.47 -11.75 -23.10
CA VAL A 543 22.57 -12.40 -24.06
C VAL A 543 23.29 -12.67 -25.39
N ASN A 544 23.82 -13.89 -25.52
CA ASN A 544 24.51 -14.34 -26.74
C ASN A 544 23.55 -14.71 -27.88
N GLN A 545 22.37 -15.23 -27.55
CA GLN A 545 21.37 -15.73 -28.52
C GLN A 545 20.02 -15.06 -28.26
N PRO A 546 19.85 -13.77 -28.66
CA PRO A 546 18.65 -12.99 -28.32
C PRO A 546 17.37 -13.59 -28.92
N ALA A 547 17.45 -14.18 -30.12
CA ALA A 547 16.32 -14.89 -30.73
C ALA A 547 15.87 -16.09 -29.89
N ALA A 548 16.81 -16.95 -29.47
CA ALA A 548 16.50 -18.12 -28.65
C ALA A 548 15.90 -17.73 -27.29
N LEU A 549 16.45 -16.70 -26.64
CA LEU A 549 15.93 -16.15 -25.38
C LEU A 549 14.48 -15.69 -25.53
N MET A 550 14.21 -14.82 -26.50
CA MET A 550 12.87 -14.26 -26.68
C MET A 550 11.86 -15.28 -27.21
N SER A 551 12.30 -16.27 -27.98
CA SER A 551 11.47 -17.42 -28.35
C SER A 551 11.07 -18.26 -27.13
N ALA A 552 11.97 -18.46 -26.16
CA ALA A 552 11.64 -19.17 -24.92
C ALA A 552 10.59 -18.40 -24.09
N TYR A 553 10.74 -17.08 -23.96
CA TYR A 553 9.73 -16.22 -23.32
C TYR A 553 8.37 -16.29 -24.00
N LYS A 554 8.34 -16.19 -25.35
CA LYS A 554 7.10 -16.32 -26.12
C LYS A 554 6.44 -17.68 -25.91
N SER A 555 7.22 -18.77 -26.01
CA SER A 555 6.72 -20.13 -25.84
C SER A 555 6.13 -20.35 -24.45
N GLY A 556 6.84 -19.94 -23.39
CA GLY A 556 6.33 -20.10 -22.03
C GLY A 556 5.09 -19.25 -21.75
N ARG A 557 5.01 -18.03 -22.29
CA ARG A 557 3.77 -17.24 -22.26
C ARG A 557 2.64 -17.98 -22.97
N ASP A 558 2.89 -18.56 -24.14
CA ASP A 558 1.88 -19.29 -24.90
C ASP A 558 1.40 -20.55 -24.13
N ASP A 559 2.28 -21.23 -23.37
CA ASP A 559 1.89 -22.29 -22.42
C ASP A 559 0.98 -21.76 -21.29
N ILE A 560 1.24 -20.56 -20.75
CA ILE A 560 0.35 -19.93 -19.77
C ILE A 560 -1.03 -19.65 -20.37
N HIS A 561 -1.07 -19.17 -21.61
CA HIS A 561 -2.33 -18.90 -22.32
C HIS A 561 -3.14 -20.17 -22.56
N ASP A 562 -2.45 -21.24 -22.96
CA ASP A 562 -3.04 -22.55 -23.16
C ASP A 562 -3.64 -23.09 -21.85
N LEU A 563 -2.89 -23.10 -20.74
CA LEU A 563 -3.44 -23.54 -19.44
C LEU A 563 -4.58 -22.65 -18.95
N SER A 564 -4.49 -21.35 -19.21
CA SER A 564 -5.56 -20.38 -18.92
C SER A 564 -6.82 -20.66 -19.74
N GLY A 565 -6.80 -21.61 -20.68
CA GLY A 565 -7.94 -22.02 -21.50
C GLY A 565 -8.37 -20.97 -22.52
N PHE A 566 -7.46 -20.11 -22.98
CA PHE A 566 -7.75 -19.33 -24.17
C PHE A 566 -7.84 -20.24 -25.40
N ASP A 567 -8.55 -19.79 -26.41
CA ASP A 567 -8.62 -20.44 -27.71
C ASP A 567 -7.76 -19.62 -28.68
N SER A 568 -6.79 -20.28 -29.32
CA SER A 568 -5.86 -19.62 -30.25
C SER A 568 -6.55 -19.04 -31.48
N GLU A 569 -7.70 -19.61 -31.86
CA GLU A 569 -8.46 -19.19 -33.04
C GLU A 569 -9.61 -18.23 -32.71
N ALA A 570 -9.90 -18.02 -31.42
CA ALA A 570 -11.00 -17.17 -31.01
C ALA A 570 -10.70 -15.69 -31.29
N THR A 571 -11.48 -15.09 -32.18
CA THR A 571 -11.45 -13.65 -32.48
C THR A 571 -12.47 -12.84 -31.68
N SER A 572 -13.36 -13.52 -30.94
CA SER A 572 -14.39 -12.92 -30.09
C SER A 572 -14.78 -13.86 -28.94
N GLY A 573 -15.62 -13.36 -28.03
CA GLY A 573 -16.13 -14.14 -26.90
C GLY A 573 -15.15 -14.25 -25.71
N PRO A 574 -15.56 -14.95 -24.65
CA PRO A 574 -14.87 -14.96 -23.35
C PRO A 574 -13.58 -15.79 -23.32
N HIS A 575 -13.18 -16.40 -24.45
CA HIS A 575 -11.99 -17.24 -24.55
C HIS A 575 -10.97 -16.71 -25.56
N ARG A 576 -11.23 -15.54 -26.17
CA ARG A 576 -10.23 -14.82 -26.96
C ARG A 576 -9.04 -14.46 -26.07
N ALA A 577 -7.84 -14.75 -26.55
CA ALA A 577 -6.62 -14.40 -25.85
C ALA A 577 -6.39 -12.88 -25.83
N PRO A 578 -5.83 -12.33 -24.75
CA PRO A 578 -5.40 -10.94 -24.69
C PRO A 578 -4.28 -10.66 -25.70
N SER A 579 -4.37 -9.51 -26.36
CA SER A 579 -3.35 -9.01 -27.29
C SER A 579 -2.21 -8.28 -26.59
N LEU A 580 -2.41 -7.84 -25.34
CA LEU A 580 -1.40 -7.07 -24.62
C LEU A 580 -0.23 -7.94 -24.16
N ARG A 581 0.98 -7.37 -24.25
CA ARG A 581 2.22 -8.00 -23.81
C ARG A 581 2.24 -8.16 -22.30
N THR A 582 2.79 -9.28 -21.82
CA THR A 582 3.31 -9.38 -20.46
C THR A 582 4.60 -8.58 -20.34
N ARG A 583 4.77 -7.78 -19.29
CA ARG A 583 5.98 -6.95 -19.07
C ARG A 583 6.72 -7.43 -17.83
N ILE A 584 8.02 -7.66 -17.97
CA ILE A 584 8.96 -7.97 -16.88
C ILE A 584 10.03 -6.87 -16.86
N VAL A 585 10.28 -6.30 -15.70
CA VAL A 585 11.26 -5.24 -15.48
C VAL A 585 12.18 -5.67 -14.33
N ASP A 586 13.44 -5.92 -14.66
CA ASP A 586 14.48 -6.14 -13.66
C ASP A 586 14.77 -4.81 -12.93
N ASP A 587 15.05 -4.88 -11.64
CA ASP A 587 15.36 -3.73 -10.78
C ASP A 587 16.59 -4.05 -9.91
N VAL A 588 17.29 -3.01 -9.44
CA VAL A 588 18.32 -3.16 -8.41
C VAL A 588 17.73 -3.36 -7.01
N GLN A 589 16.47 -2.97 -6.81
CA GLN A 589 15.70 -3.25 -5.60
C GLN A 589 14.19 -3.09 -5.87
N ILE A 590 13.41 -4.12 -5.57
CA ILE A 590 11.93 -4.07 -5.59
C ILE A 590 11.38 -3.94 -4.17
N SER A 591 10.08 -3.72 -4.03
CA SER A 591 9.40 -3.47 -2.76
C SER A 591 9.27 -4.72 -1.88
N TYR A 592 8.91 -5.87 -2.46
CA TYR A 592 8.68 -7.13 -1.74
C TYR A 592 9.05 -8.36 -2.57
N GLY A 593 9.43 -9.44 -1.88
CA GLY A 593 9.68 -10.73 -2.51
C GLY A 593 10.94 -10.74 -3.38
N PHE A 594 11.15 -11.84 -4.11
CA PHE A 594 12.26 -11.92 -5.07
C PHE A 594 11.82 -11.42 -6.47
N ALA A 595 10.56 -11.64 -6.81
CA ALA A 595 9.81 -10.89 -7.81
C ALA A 595 8.37 -10.73 -7.29
N HIS A 596 7.56 -9.91 -7.96
CA HIS A 596 6.12 -9.92 -7.73
C HIS A 596 5.33 -9.61 -9.00
N ALA A 597 4.16 -10.23 -9.09
CA ALA A 597 3.21 -10.04 -10.16
C ALA A 597 2.63 -8.62 -10.21
N GLY A 598 2.07 -8.28 -11.37
CA GLY A 598 1.54 -6.97 -11.67
C GLY A 598 1.75 -6.60 -13.13
N TYR A 599 1.60 -5.30 -13.41
CA TYR A 599 1.94 -4.73 -14.70
C TYR A 599 2.75 -3.44 -14.51
N PRO A 600 4.10 -3.52 -14.60
CA PRO A 600 4.91 -4.70 -14.93
C PRO A 600 5.04 -5.71 -13.78
N ILE A 601 5.56 -6.90 -14.09
CA ILE A 601 6.21 -7.80 -13.13
C ILE A 601 7.56 -7.19 -12.79
N MET A 602 7.85 -6.99 -11.51
CA MET A 602 9.12 -6.44 -11.03
C MET A 602 9.99 -7.56 -10.50
N ALA A 603 11.26 -7.60 -10.90
CA ALA A 603 12.20 -8.66 -10.56
C ALA A 603 13.46 -8.12 -9.87
N SER A 604 13.85 -8.73 -8.75
CA SER A 604 15.04 -8.35 -7.97
C SER A 604 16.35 -8.75 -8.66
N PRO A 605 17.51 -8.23 -8.21
CA PRO A 605 18.80 -8.72 -8.65
C PRO A 605 18.95 -10.23 -8.46
N GLY A 606 19.51 -10.90 -9.45
CA GLY A 606 19.69 -12.37 -9.43
C GLY A 606 18.52 -13.15 -10.03
N TRP A 607 17.44 -12.49 -10.48
CA TRP A 607 16.38 -13.14 -11.26
C TRP A 607 16.90 -13.73 -12.59
N ASN A 608 17.99 -13.15 -13.12
CA ASN A 608 18.71 -13.62 -14.30
C ASN A 608 17.80 -13.78 -15.54
N SER A 609 17.01 -12.76 -15.85
CA SER A 609 16.10 -12.74 -17.00
C SER A 609 16.79 -13.03 -18.34
N TYR A 610 18.10 -12.82 -18.44
CA TYR A 610 18.93 -13.14 -19.61
C TYR A 610 19.20 -14.65 -19.82
N ALA A 611 18.82 -15.52 -18.88
CA ALA A 611 19.25 -16.93 -18.83
C ALA A 611 18.12 -17.95 -18.65
N ILE A 612 16.87 -17.62 -19.02
CA ILE A 612 15.70 -18.47 -18.77
C ILE A 612 15.84 -19.90 -19.33
N GLN A 613 16.47 -20.05 -20.50
CA GLN A 613 16.70 -21.33 -21.18
C GLN A 613 17.66 -22.28 -20.45
N ASN A 614 18.44 -21.78 -19.49
CA ASN A 614 19.46 -22.56 -18.79
C ASN A 614 19.03 -22.98 -17.39
N SER A 615 17.79 -22.68 -16.98
CA SER A 615 17.31 -22.96 -15.62
C SER A 615 16.87 -24.42 -15.47
N SER A 616 17.42 -25.12 -14.48
CA SER A 616 17.12 -26.54 -14.25
C SER A 616 15.67 -26.80 -13.81
N ASP A 617 15.02 -25.82 -13.21
CA ASP A 617 13.61 -25.84 -12.82
C ASP A 617 12.67 -25.27 -13.90
N GLY A 618 13.22 -24.89 -15.06
CA GLY A 618 12.48 -24.20 -16.12
C GLY A 618 12.23 -22.72 -15.85
N HIS A 619 12.91 -22.12 -14.87
CA HIS A 619 12.73 -20.74 -14.40
C HIS A 619 11.33 -20.54 -13.80
N TRP A 620 11.06 -21.36 -12.78
CA TRP A 620 9.75 -21.47 -12.11
C TRP A 620 9.18 -20.10 -11.74
N GLY A 621 10.03 -19.22 -11.18
CA GLY A 621 9.65 -17.89 -10.74
C GLY A 621 8.97 -17.07 -11.84
N THR A 622 9.52 -17.04 -13.06
CA THR A 622 8.93 -16.25 -14.15
C THR A 622 7.49 -16.70 -14.45
N TRP A 623 7.26 -17.99 -14.58
CA TRP A 623 5.94 -18.51 -14.91
C TRP A 623 4.96 -18.42 -13.74
N HIS A 624 5.47 -18.48 -12.52
CA HIS A 624 4.72 -18.20 -11.29
C HIS A 624 4.21 -16.75 -11.25
N GLU A 625 5.08 -15.75 -11.49
CA GLU A 625 4.65 -14.34 -11.51
C GLU A 625 3.70 -14.02 -12.66
N ILE A 626 3.93 -14.61 -13.83
CA ILE A 626 3.00 -14.49 -14.96
C ILE A 626 1.67 -15.16 -14.62
N GLY A 627 1.70 -16.33 -13.97
CA GLY A 627 0.53 -17.10 -13.55
C GLY A 627 -0.41 -16.31 -12.64
N HIS A 628 0.14 -15.50 -11.73
CA HIS A 628 -0.65 -14.62 -10.88
C HIS A 628 -1.56 -13.67 -11.66
N ASN A 629 -1.14 -13.21 -12.84
CA ASN A 629 -1.94 -12.33 -13.69
C ASN A 629 -3.12 -13.04 -14.36
N TYR A 630 -3.17 -14.38 -14.36
CA TYR A 630 -4.25 -15.19 -14.95
C TYR A 630 -5.15 -15.89 -13.92
N GLN A 631 -4.86 -15.72 -12.62
CA GLN A 631 -5.72 -16.24 -11.56
C GLN A 631 -7.08 -15.54 -11.56
N GLN A 632 -8.17 -16.30 -11.69
CA GLN A 632 -9.53 -15.81 -11.52
C GLN A 632 -9.79 -15.58 -10.02
N LYS A 633 -9.38 -14.42 -9.50
CA LYS A 633 -9.14 -14.18 -8.05
C LYS A 633 -10.24 -14.70 -7.15
N CYS A 634 -11.48 -14.25 -7.33
CA CYS A 634 -12.57 -14.65 -6.44
C CYS A 634 -12.97 -16.12 -6.57
N PHE A 635 -12.65 -16.79 -7.68
CA PHE A 635 -13.01 -18.20 -7.91
C PHE A 635 -11.90 -19.17 -7.45
N TRP A 636 -10.66 -19.00 -7.93
CA TRP A 636 -9.56 -19.97 -7.68
C TRP A 636 -8.71 -19.65 -6.46
N MET A 637 -8.54 -18.37 -6.09
CA MET A 637 -7.68 -18.03 -4.95
C MET A 637 -8.26 -18.48 -3.61
N VAL A 638 -9.49 -19.01 -3.60
CA VAL A 638 -10.07 -19.68 -2.44
C VAL A 638 -9.15 -20.82 -1.94
N TYR A 639 -8.45 -21.50 -2.85
CA TYR A 639 -7.45 -22.51 -2.48
C TYR A 639 -6.10 -21.92 -2.02
N GLY A 640 -5.84 -20.66 -2.37
CA GLY A 640 -4.63 -19.88 -2.07
C GLY A 640 -4.04 -19.21 -3.31
N GLY A 641 -3.62 -17.95 -3.17
CA GLY A 641 -2.90 -17.20 -4.22
C GLY A 641 -1.60 -17.90 -4.64
N GLU A 642 -0.76 -18.22 -3.66
CA GLU A 642 0.48 -18.99 -3.84
C GLU A 642 0.26 -20.49 -4.12
N VAL A 643 -0.99 -20.93 -4.22
CA VAL A 643 -1.34 -22.32 -4.54
C VAL A 643 -1.70 -22.40 -6.02
N THR A 644 -2.75 -21.72 -6.44
CA THR A 644 -3.28 -21.87 -7.80
C THR A 644 -2.37 -21.28 -8.87
N THR A 645 -1.56 -20.26 -8.54
CA THR A 645 -0.55 -19.73 -9.47
C THR A 645 0.49 -20.79 -9.87
N ASN A 646 0.78 -21.76 -8.99
CA ASN A 646 1.80 -22.77 -9.23
C ASN A 646 1.36 -23.86 -10.23
N LEU A 647 0.10 -23.86 -10.69
CA LEU A 647 -0.34 -24.70 -11.81
C LEU A 647 0.38 -24.32 -13.12
N PHE A 648 0.66 -23.03 -13.30
CA PHE A 648 1.30 -22.47 -14.49
C PHE A 648 2.76 -22.92 -14.69
N PRO A 649 3.69 -22.74 -13.73
CA PRO A 649 5.04 -23.28 -13.85
C PRO A 649 5.07 -24.82 -13.93
N LEU A 650 4.15 -25.53 -13.26
CA LEU A 650 4.07 -27.00 -13.39
C LEU A 650 3.66 -27.44 -14.79
N TYR A 651 2.71 -26.73 -15.40
CA TYR A 651 2.31 -26.99 -16.76
C TYR A 651 3.46 -26.73 -17.74
N PHE A 652 4.18 -25.62 -17.56
CA PHE A 652 5.38 -25.32 -18.33
C PHE A 652 6.43 -26.44 -18.19
N GLN A 653 6.72 -26.90 -16.97
CA GLN A 653 7.64 -28.01 -16.74
C GLN A 653 7.19 -29.28 -17.49
N SER A 654 5.90 -29.62 -17.39
CA SER A 654 5.31 -30.77 -18.07
C SER A 654 5.43 -30.69 -19.60
N LYS A 655 5.22 -29.52 -20.20
CA LYS A 655 5.27 -29.31 -21.66
C LYS A 655 6.69 -29.33 -22.21
N ASN A 656 7.65 -28.92 -21.39
CA ASN A 656 9.04 -28.76 -21.78
C ASN A 656 9.94 -29.90 -21.28
N ASN A 657 9.34 -31.03 -20.85
CA ASN A 657 10.03 -32.22 -20.35
C ASN A 657 11.01 -31.93 -19.19
N ILE A 658 10.64 -30.99 -18.33
CA ILE A 658 11.38 -30.64 -17.13
C ILE A 658 10.80 -31.43 -15.96
N THR A 659 11.66 -32.04 -15.15
CA THR A 659 11.23 -32.81 -13.98
C THR A 659 10.41 -31.93 -13.04
N SER A 660 9.24 -32.41 -12.64
CA SER A 660 8.34 -31.67 -11.77
C SER A 660 9.01 -31.31 -10.44
N ARG A 661 8.92 -30.03 -10.06
CA ARG A 661 9.34 -29.55 -8.73
C ARG A 661 8.67 -30.33 -7.59
N LEU A 662 7.40 -30.72 -7.76
CA LEU A 662 6.66 -31.49 -6.76
C LEU A 662 7.30 -32.85 -6.47
N SER A 663 7.75 -33.54 -7.53
CA SER A 663 8.40 -34.83 -7.38
C SER A 663 9.81 -34.70 -6.81
N LEU A 664 10.59 -33.70 -7.27
CA LEU A 664 11.95 -33.44 -6.76
C LEU A 664 11.96 -33.11 -5.26
N GLU A 665 11.02 -32.29 -4.81
CA GLU A 665 10.92 -31.86 -3.41
C GLU A 665 10.04 -32.78 -2.53
N LYS A 666 9.62 -33.93 -3.06
CA LYS A 666 8.81 -34.93 -2.35
C LYS A 666 7.50 -34.37 -1.75
N ARG A 667 6.81 -33.51 -2.50
CA ARG A 667 5.61 -32.80 -2.03
C ARG A 667 4.37 -33.69 -1.93
N TYR A 668 4.21 -34.70 -2.78
CA TYR A 668 3.12 -35.69 -2.65
C TYR A 668 3.26 -36.48 -1.36
N SER A 669 4.44 -37.03 -1.08
CA SER A 669 4.67 -37.80 0.15
C SER A 669 4.48 -36.94 1.40
N SER A 670 4.94 -35.68 1.38
CA SER A 670 4.69 -34.71 2.46
C SER A 670 3.20 -34.58 2.76
N ALA A 671 2.39 -34.27 1.74
CA ALA A 671 0.98 -33.97 1.95
C ALA A 671 0.15 -35.22 2.32
N ILE A 672 0.41 -36.38 1.69
CA ILE A 672 -0.23 -37.65 2.02
C ILE A 672 0.05 -38.05 3.48
N ASN A 673 1.28 -37.87 3.95
CA ASN A 673 1.63 -38.17 5.34
C ASN A 673 0.89 -37.26 6.33
N LYS A 674 0.63 -35.99 5.98
CA LYS A 674 -0.16 -35.07 6.81
C LYS A 674 -1.63 -35.51 6.91
N ILE A 675 -2.22 -35.96 5.81
CA ILE A 675 -3.57 -36.55 5.80
C ILE A 675 -3.62 -37.81 6.67
N ALA A 676 -2.63 -38.70 6.52
CA ALA A 676 -2.54 -39.92 7.32
C ALA A 676 -2.41 -39.60 8.84
N ALA A 677 -1.57 -38.61 9.19
CA ALA A 677 -1.40 -38.15 10.56
C ALA A 677 -2.67 -37.51 11.16
N ALA A 678 -3.53 -36.92 10.32
CA ALA A 678 -4.84 -36.40 10.72
C ALA A 678 -5.93 -37.48 10.86
N GLY A 679 -5.58 -38.77 10.68
CA GLY A 679 -6.54 -39.88 10.78
C GLY A 679 -7.21 -40.24 9.46
N GLY A 680 -6.63 -39.84 8.32
CA GLY A 680 -7.12 -40.16 6.98
C GLY A 680 -7.95 -39.06 6.33
N SER A 681 -8.27 -37.98 7.04
CA SER A 681 -8.93 -36.78 6.51
C SER A 681 -8.54 -35.54 7.30
N LEU A 682 -8.39 -34.40 6.63
CA LEU A 682 -8.16 -33.10 7.27
C LEU A 682 -9.47 -32.51 7.79
N ALA A 683 -9.42 -31.81 8.91
CA ALA A 683 -10.59 -31.11 9.46
C ALA A 683 -10.89 -29.83 8.69
N ASN A 684 -9.86 -29.11 8.25
CA ASN A 684 -9.97 -27.90 7.44
C ASN A 684 -8.80 -27.83 6.45
N PHE A 685 -9.10 -27.54 5.18
CA PHE A 685 -8.10 -27.37 4.12
C PHE A 685 -7.02 -26.33 4.45
N HIS A 686 -7.37 -25.28 5.18
CA HIS A 686 -6.44 -24.22 5.58
C HIS A 686 -5.59 -24.55 6.82
N ASP A 687 -5.76 -25.74 7.42
CA ASP A 687 -4.83 -26.25 8.44
C ASP A 687 -3.43 -26.53 7.82
N LEU A 688 -3.37 -26.67 6.49
CA LEU A 688 -2.13 -26.75 5.73
C LEU A 688 -1.55 -25.36 5.47
N SER A 689 -0.51 -24.99 6.21
CA SER A 689 0.16 -23.70 6.05
C SER A 689 1.00 -23.60 4.77
N ASP A 690 1.67 -24.68 4.36
CA ASP A 690 2.51 -24.70 3.16
C ASP A 690 1.64 -24.72 1.88
N PRO A 691 1.79 -23.72 0.98
CA PRO A 691 1.07 -23.69 -0.29
C PRO A 691 1.30 -24.94 -1.16
N PHE A 692 2.47 -25.58 -1.08
CA PHE A 692 2.76 -26.77 -1.86
C PHE A 692 1.94 -27.99 -1.41
N ASP A 693 1.62 -28.13 -0.12
CA ASP A 693 0.73 -29.23 0.30
C ASP A 693 -0.68 -29.03 -0.26
N ARG A 694 -1.18 -27.79 -0.22
CA ARG A 694 -2.49 -27.42 -0.80
C ARG A 694 -2.52 -27.55 -2.31
N LEU A 695 -1.38 -27.37 -2.98
CA LEU A 695 -1.26 -27.57 -4.42
C LEU A 695 -1.42 -29.05 -4.81
N ILE A 696 -0.98 -29.98 -3.96
CA ILE A 696 -1.14 -31.42 -4.20
C ILE A 696 -2.62 -31.80 -4.33
N PHE A 697 -3.53 -31.18 -3.59
CA PHE A 697 -4.98 -31.38 -3.76
C PHE A 697 -5.41 -31.19 -5.22
N LEU A 698 -5.06 -30.05 -5.83
CA LEU A 698 -5.42 -29.77 -7.23
C LEU A 698 -4.70 -30.73 -8.18
N ILE A 699 -3.40 -30.95 -7.97
CA ILE A 699 -2.59 -31.77 -8.87
C ILE A 699 -3.01 -33.24 -8.86
N GLN A 700 -3.45 -33.79 -7.73
CA GLN A 700 -3.98 -35.15 -7.67
C GLN A 700 -5.24 -35.32 -8.53
N ILE A 701 -6.11 -34.31 -8.65
CA ILE A 701 -7.25 -34.33 -9.58
C ILE A 701 -6.73 -34.44 -11.03
N LYS A 702 -5.74 -33.62 -11.40
CA LYS A 702 -5.11 -33.68 -12.72
C LYS A 702 -4.46 -35.05 -12.98
N ASP A 703 -3.78 -35.62 -11.99
CA ASP A 703 -3.10 -36.91 -12.12
C ASP A 703 -4.07 -38.09 -12.20
N ALA A 704 -5.22 -38.00 -11.54
CA ALA A 704 -6.23 -39.06 -11.53
C ALA A 704 -6.86 -39.31 -12.91
N PHE A 705 -6.90 -38.28 -13.75
CA PHE A 705 -7.56 -38.30 -15.04
C PHE A 705 -6.59 -38.02 -16.20
N GLU A 706 -5.32 -38.42 -16.08
CA GLU A 706 -4.35 -38.29 -17.17
C GLU A 706 -4.80 -39.03 -18.44
N GLY A 707 -4.60 -38.41 -19.60
CA GLY A 707 -4.96 -38.99 -20.88
C GLY A 707 -5.01 -37.94 -22.00
N THR A 708 -5.54 -38.37 -23.15
CA THR A 708 -5.76 -37.50 -24.33
C THR A 708 -7.26 -37.30 -24.53
N GLY A 709 -7.73 -36.08 -24.34
CA GLY A 709 -9.13 -35.72 -24.59
C GLY A 709 -9.52 -34.44 -23.89
N GLU A 710 -10.67 -33.90 -24.29
CA GLU A 710 -11.30 -32.82 -23.57
C GLU A 710 -11.68 -33.33 -22.16
N ASN A 711 -11.37 -32.53 -21.15
CA ASN A 711 -11.60 -32.81 -19.74
C ASN A 711 -10.68 -33.87 -19.07
N GLN A 712 -9.48 -34.10 -19.62
CA GLN A 712 -8.46 -34.99 -19.02
C GLN A 712 -7.17 -34.26 -18.67
N GLY A 713 -6.50 -34.69 -17.60
CA GLY A 713 -5.21 -34.16 -17.17
C GLY A 713 -5.21 -32.64 -17.01
N TRP A 714 -4.27 -31.97 -17.66
CA TRP A 714 -4.17 -30.51 -17.67
C TRP A 714 -5.39 -29.82 -18.31
N ASP A 715 -6.15 -30.50 -19.17
CA ASP A 715 -7.35 -29.93 -19.78
C ASP A 715 -8.43 -29.64 -18.74
N ILE A 716 -8.46 -30.36 -17.62
CA ILE A 716 -9.39 -30.08 -16.52
C ILE A 716 -9.29 -28.61 -16.09
N PHE A 717 -8.07 -28.09 -15.95
CA PHE A 717 -7.86 -26.71 -15.55
C PHE A 717 -8.15 -25.71 -16.67
N ARG A 718 -7.89 -26.07 -17.94
CA ARG A 718 -8.33 -25.23 -19.07
C ARG A 718 -9.84 -25.06 -19.08
N GLN A 719 -10.57 -26.16 -18.91
CA GLN A 719 -12.03 -26.16 -18.90
C GLN A 719 -12.60 -25.48 -17.66
N LEU A 720 -11.94 -25.60 -16.52
CA LEU A 720 -12.33 -24.89 -15.30
C LEU A 720 -12.24 -23.37 -15.50
N HIS A 721 -11.15 -22.88 -16.10
CA HIS A 721 -11.03 -21.46 -16.47
C HIS A 721 -12.12 -21.03 -17.46
N ARG A 722 -12.36 -21.83 -18.51
CA ARG A 722 -13.38 -21.54 -19.54
C ARG A 722 -14.79 -21.49 -18.95
N LYS A 723 -15.18 -22.49 -18.16
CA LYS A 723 -16.52 -22.56 -17.54
C LYS A 723 -16.81 -21.33 -16.67
N PHE A 724 -15.85 -20.90 -15.85
CA PHE A 724 -16.04 -19.68 -15.06
C PHE A 724 -16.14 -18.43 -15.94
N ARG A 725 -15.26 -18.27 -16.94
CA ARG A 725 -15.33 -17.13 -17.88
C ARG A 725 -16.62 -17.08 -18.69
N ALA A 726 -17.25 -18.23 -18.95
CA ALA A 726 -18.48 -18.33 -19.73
C ALA A 726 -19.76 -18.04 -18.92
N LEU A 727 -19.67 -17.95 -17.59
CA LEU A 727 -20.79 -17.49 -16.76
C LEU A 727 -21.15 -16.03 -17.08
N ASP A 728 -22.43 -15.70 -16.99
CA ASP A 728 -22.85 -14.30 -17.02
C ASP A 728 -22.39 -13.54 -15.75
N THR A 729 -22.46 -12.22 -15.79
CA THR A 729 -21.97 -11.35 -14.70
C THR A 729 -22.65 -11.66 -13.37
N ASN A 730 -23.97 -11.88 -13.36
CA ASN A 730 -24.69 -12.16 -12.11
C ASN A 730 -24.25 -13.49 -11.48
N ALA A 731 -24.01 -14.50 -12.32
CA ALA A 731 -23.50 -15.79 -11.86
C ALA A 731 -22.05 -15.68 -11.37
N GLN A 732 -21.19 -14.89 -12.03
CA GLN A 732 -19.83 -14.62 -11.53
C GLN A 732 -19.88 -13.88 -10.19
N ASP A 733 -20.70 -12.85 -10.06
CA ASP A 733 -20.87 -12.09 -8.82
C ASP A 733 -21.36 -12.97 -7.67
N ALA A 734 -22.30 -13.89 -7.94
CA ALA A 734 -22.79 -14.84 -6.94
C ALA A 734 -21.70 -15.81 -6.46
N VAL A 735 -20.83 -16.28 -7.37
CA VAL A 735 -19.65 -17.09 -6.99
C VAL A 735 -18.70 -16.26 -6.15
N CYS A 736 -18.47 -15.01 -6.55
CA CYS A 736 -17.49 -14.12 -5.93
C CYS A 736 -18.01 -13.43 -4.64
N GLN A 737 -19.21 -13.76 -4.20
CA GLN A 737 -19.81 -13.20 -2.98
C GLN A 737 -19.16 -13.73 -1.70
N SER A 738 -18.63 -14.97 -1.71
CA SER A 738 -17.99 -15.58 -0.53
C SER A 738 -17.10 -16.77 -0.90
N ASP A 739 -16.12 -17.06 -0.05
CA ASP A 739 -15.26 -18.24 -0.20
C ASP A 739 -16.06 -19.55 -0.31
N GLN A 740 -17.16 -19.69 0.45
CA GLN A 740 -18.00 -20.89 0.39
C GLN A 740 -18.67 -21.06 -0.99
N ALA A 741 -19.11 -19.96 -1.61
CA ALA A 741 -19.69 -20.00 -2.95
C ALA A 741 -18.65 -20.39 -4.00
N SER A 742 -17.41 -19.90 -3.87
CA SER A 742 -16.29 -20.30 -4.71
C SER A 742 -15.90 -21.77 -4.54
N TYR A 743 -15.84 -22.28 -3.31
CA TYR A 743 -15.61 -23.71 -3.05
C TYR A 743 -16.70 -24.60 -3.63
N ASP A 744 -17.96 -24.27 -3.40
CA ASP A 744 -19.09 -25.02 -3.95
C ASP A 744 -19.06 -25.04 -5.48
N LYS A 745 -18.81 -23.89 -6.10
CA LYS A 745 -18.84 -23.80 -7.56
C LYS A 745 -17.67 -24.52 -8.22
N SER A 746 -16.49 -24.43 -7.62
CA SER A 746 -15.29 -25.12 -8.12
C SER A 746 -15.41 -26.62 -7.95
N PHE A 747 -15.96 -27.10 -6.84
CA PHE A 747 -16.31 -28.50 -6.63
C PHE A 747 -17.29 -29.04 -7.69
N GLU A 748 -18.37 -28.30 -7.95
CA GLU A 748 -19.34 -28.65 -8.99
C GLU A 748 -18.70 -28.73 -10.37
N PHE A 749 -17.95 -27.70 -10.75
CA PHE A 749 -17.28 -27.67 -12.05
C PHE A 749 -16.21 -28.74 -12.19
N LEU A 750 -15.38 -28.98 -11.18
CA LEU A 750 -14.36 -30.03 -11.23
C LEU A 750 -15.00 -31.42 -11.33
N SER A 751 -16.12 -31.66 -10.64
CA SER A 751 -16.86 -32.93 -10.76
C SER A 751 -17.47 -33.08 -12.17
N GLU A 752 -18.13 -32.04 -12.67
CA GLU A 752 -18.72 -32.03 -14.00
C GLU A 752 -17.67 -32.23 -15.10
N ILE A 753 -16.55 -31.49 -15.05
CA ILE A 753 -15.46 -31.56 -16.02
C ILE A 753 -14.85 -32.96 -15.99
N SER A 754 -14.40 -33.44 -14.83
CA SER A 754 -13.79 -34.77 -14.73
C SER A 754 -14.75 -35.92 -15.07
N GLY A 755 -16.06 -35.65 -15.11
CA GLY A 755 -17.10 -36.65 -15.30
C GLY A 755 -17.24 -37.61 -14.11
N HIS A 756 -16.73 -37.22 -12.94
CA HIS A 756 -16.73 -38.06 -11.74
C HIS A 756 -17.16 -37.26 -10.51
N ASN A 757 -17.77 -37.95 -9.55
CA ASN A 757 -18.12 -37.35 -8.27
C ASN A 757 -16.87 -37.22 -7.37
N LEU A 758 -16.39 -35.99 -7.16
CA LEU A 758 -15.17 -35.73 -6.39
C LEU A 758 -15.39 -35.59 -4.87
N THR A 759 -16.58 -35.92 -4.35
CA THR A 759 -16.95 -35.71 -2.94
C THR A 759 -15.93 -36.29 -1.97
N GLU A 760 -15.47 -37.52 -2.22
CA GLU A 760 -14.51 -38.20 -1.34
C GLU A 760 -13.18 -37.45 -1.27
N HIS A 761 -12.64 -37.01 -2.40
CA HIS A 761 -11.38 -36.28 -2.46
C HIS A 761 -11.47 -34.95 -1.70
N PHE A 762 -12.52 -34.16 -1.94
CA PHE A 762 -12.74 -32.90 -1.23
C PHE A 762 -12.90 -33.11 0.29
N THR A 763 -13.58 -34.18 0.69
CA THR A 763 -13.78 -34.54 2.10
C THR A 763 -12.45 -34.91 2.77
N VAL A 764 -11.63 -35.75 2.13
CA VAL A 764 -10.31 -36.14 2.65
C VAL A 764 -9.40 -34.94 2.85
N TRP A 765 -9.44 -33.97 1.94
CA TRP A 765 -8.64 -32.75 2.02
C TRP A 765 -9.24 -31.66 2.92
N GLY A 766 -10.42 -31.89 3.51
CA GLY A 766 -11.07 -30.91 4.39
C GLY A 766 -11.51 -29.63 3.68
N VAL A 767 -11.71 -29.68 2.36
CA VAL A 767 -12.21 -28.55 1.57
C VAL A 767 -13.70 -28.35 1.88
N PRO A 768 -14.13 -27.16 2.34
CA PRO A 768 -15.50 -26.97 2.79
C PRO A 768 -16.45 -26.91 1.59
N VAL A 769 -17.32 -27.92 1.46
CA VAL A 769 -18.40 -27.96 0.45
C VAL A 769 -19.75 -28.00 1.16
N SER A 770 -20.68 -27.16 0.72
CA SER A 770 -22.01 -27.09 1.32
C SER A 770 -22.85 -28.34 1.02
N SER A 771 -23.80 -28.64 1.89
CA SER A 771 -24.77 -29.72 1.67
C SER A 771 -25.58 -29.54 0.39
N ALA A 772 -25.86 -28.29 0.00
CA ALA A 772 -26.56 -27.98 -1.24
C ALA A 772 -25.72 -28.33 -2.48
N SER A 773 -24.41 -28.04 -2.44
CA SER A 773 -23.50 -28.37 -3.53
C SER A 773 -23.24 -29.89 -3.64
N LEU A 774 -23.09 -30.57 -2.49
CA LEU A 774 -23.04 -32.04 -2.44
C LEU A 774 -24.29 -32.68 -3.07
N ALA A 775 -25.48 -32.14 -2.76
CA ALA A 775 -26.74 -32.61 -3.36
C ALA A 775 -26.79 -32.35 -4.88
N ARG A 776 -26.27 -31.21 -5.35
CA ARG A 776 -26.18 -30.89 -6.78
C ARG A 776 -25.28 -31.87 -7.53
N VAL A 777 -24.09 -32.17 -7.01
CA VAL A 777 -23.17 -33.15 -7.63
C VAL A 777 -23.74 -34.57 -7.56
N ALA A 778 -24.38 -34.96 -6.45
CA ALA A 778 -25.05 -36.25 -6.36
C ALA A 778 -26.17 -36.40 -7.43
N ALA A 779 -26.92 -35.32 -7.70
CA ALA A 779 -27.96 -35.30 -8.72
C ALA A 779 -27.42 -35.36 -10.17
N MET A 780 -26.10 -35.16 -10.38
CA MET A 780 -25.48 -35.36 -11.70
C MET A 780 -25.28 -36.85 -12.04
N GLU A 781 -25.48 -37.76 -11.08
CA GLU A 781 -25.34 -39.22 -11.25
C GLU A 781 -23.96 -39.66 -11.81
N LEU A 782 -22.91 -38.88 -11.52
CA LEU A 782 -21.56 -39.15 -11.96
C LEU A 782 -20.97 -40.37 -11.22
N PRO A 783 -20.21 -41.24 -11.90
CA PRO A 783 -19.51 -42.33 -11.23
C PRO A 783 -18.49 -41.82 -10.22
N MET A 784 -18.24 -42.59 -9.17
CA MET A 784 -17.07 -42.36 -8.31
C MET A 784 -15.79 -42.68 -9.10
N PRO A 785 -14.67 -41.97 -8.84
CA PRO A 785 -13.37 -42.34 -9.41
C PRO A 785 -13.03 -43.80 -9.08
N SER A 786 -12.45 -44.51 -10.04
CA SER A 786 -12.03 -45.91 -9.86
C SER A 786 -10.77 -46.08 -8.98
N ILE A 787 -10.14 -44.97 -8.60
CA ILE A 787 -8.93 -44.90 -7.79
C ILE A 787 -9.13 -43.91 -6.65
N ASN A 788 -8.39 -44.10 -5.55
CA ASN A 788 -8.33 -43.11 -4.48
C ASN A 788 -7.43 -41.95 -4.91
N ILE A 789 -8.06 -40.86 -5.37
CA ILE A 789 -7.37 -39.64 -5.85
C ILE A 789 -6.42 -39.10 -4.78
N SER A 790 -6.86 -39.04 -3.52
CA SER A 790 -6.07 -38.49 -2.41
C SER A 790 -4.81 -39.27 -2.08
N ALA A 791 -4.67 -40.51 -2.59
CA ALA A 791 -3.51 -41.37 -2.39
C ALA A 791 -2.53 -41.36 -3.58
N ILE A 792 -2.82 -40.64 -4.66
CA ILE A 792 -1.94 -40.59 -5.84
C ILE A 792 -0.61 -39.94 -5.47
N ASN A 793 0.49 -40.61 -5.83
CA ASN A 793 1.85 -40.17 -5.60
C ASN A 793 2.70 -40.41 -6.86
N LYS A 794 3.22 -39.34 -7.47
CA LYS A 794 4.05 -39.36 -8.69
C LYS A 794 5.56 -39.24 -8.41
N GLU A 795 5.99 -39.50 -7.18
CA GLU A 795 7.40 -39.58 -6.79
C GLU A 795 8.00 -40.98 -6.93
N GLN A 796 7.14 -41.98 -7.16
CA GLN A 796 7.51 -43.40 -7.20
C GLN A 796 7.93 -43.87 -8.57
#